data_AF-A0A077EI17-F1
#
_entry.id   AF-A0A077EI17-F1
#
_cell.length_a   1.000
_cell.length_b   1.000
_cell.length_c   1.000
_cell.angle_alpha   90.00
_cell.angle_beta   90.00
_cell.angle_gamma   90.00
#
_symmetry.space_group_name_H-M   'P 1'
#
loop_
_entity.id
_entity.type
_entity.pdbx_description
1 polymer ?
#
loop_
_entity_poly.entity_id
_entity_poly.type
_entity_poly.pdbx_seq_one_letter_code
_entity_poly.pdbx_strand_id
1 'polypeptide(L)'
;MKTGNIGIRNIADIGVADIDIYGTNSKKYKAYERTEKIKLRIGVFFDGTGNNRFNSDSVYYNYNIRPKKLIEHHIPTVKHKGIELEEGSSYWNSYSNIALLHDLYEERKEKDNSRNTEFQSFQLKVYIQGIGTLRDEKDDMLGSGMGEGSRGVIARVEQACQQIADEIDTIFKNTKNQKPLEIISIQFDVFGFSRGAAAARHFCNEVLKSGRDKNPGNGGSTPILNVKRPVINKTEEPKDSQAMVKQYKLNATKKVQDNIKVAPQINAPVRNVFTGGELGIFLQKKNINYPKFNVSVEFLGLFDTVISQMLERKGIIDTTRNPIIKGVTKLSPVLGLLTEQVASIKKVNPDLSNPNIKRILHLKAQSEWRDNFPITPIGPFNGTQAKELTVLGAHSDVGGAYWQTEEESHTLHFFDLGKDSTVAEKQKLEEQKQLLRNWYISQRLCEDNPAKLYWETMHHVHSFEGLGGDADTEKDELLPESFMGDLTQKTEGSWTYLLKGYHHRLLSRRPLNNKLSLVYMNVMKHIALNYADVPFKLSESGTRYPEEYKYPENYDIADDKIYEIDSESSSQSQRVKRTDLEKYQNLLIKVAEHGWINKEGKKVAYPGLIDENQIYSISPEMYIYIMGKFVHLSANFDSPITDILEHYNFAYTNVPHFTDEKEFKNPPYERESYSPQLAVYDIS
;
A
#
# COMPACT_ATOMS: atom_id res chain seq x y z
N MET A 1 -17.86 17.95 35.12
CA MET A 1 -18.92 17.90 34.08
C MET A 1 -18.28 17.48 32.77
N LYS A 2 -18.73 16.37 32.17
CA LYS A 2 -18.26 15.85 30.87
C LYS A 2 -18.73 16.80 29.75
N THR A 3 -17.82 17.50 29.10
CA THR A 3 -18.11 18.36 27.94
C THR A 3 -17.91 17.58 26.65
N GLY A 4 -18.96 16.87 26.20
CA GLY A 4 -19.00 16.29 24.86
C GLY A 4 -19.50 17.32 23.85
N ASN A 5 -18.73 17.57 22.80
CA ASN A 5 -19.10 18.48 21.71
C ASN A 5 -20.08 17.82 20.75
N ILE A 6 -21.10 18.58 20.37
CA ILE A 6 -22.18 18.17 19.46
C ILE A 6 -21.82 18.77 18.10
N GLY A 7 -21.44 17.92 17.14
CA GLY A 7 -21.09 18.35 15.78
C GLY A 7 -22.27 19.03 15.08
N ILE A 8 -22.09 20.27 14.65
CA ILE A 8 -23.06 21.05 13.86
C ILE A 8 -22.43 21.42 12.52
N ARG A 9 -23.21 21.23 11.44
CA ARG A 9 -22.79 21.20 10.03
C ARG A 9 -22.63 22.56 9.34
N ASN A 10 -23.52 23.53 9.56
CA ASN A 10 -23.44 24.91 9.07
C ASN A 10 -24.68 25.70 9.55
N ILE A 11 -24.63 27.04 9.58
CA ILE A 11 -25.76 27.89 10.03
C ILE A 11 -26.95 27.93 9.04
N ALA A 12 -26.71 27.62 7.76
CA ALA A 12 -27.72 27.69 6.70
C ALA A 12 -28.69 26.48 6.63
N ASP A 13 -28.40 25.39 7.36
CA ASP A 13 -29.23 24.16 7.40
C ASP A 13 -30.29 24.17 8.52
N ILE A 14 -30.48 25.30 9.22
CA ILE A 14 -31.56 25.45 10.21
C ILE A 14 -32.87 25.66 9.45
N GLY A 15 -33.49 24.56 9.04
CA GLY A 15 -34.87 24.57 8.58
C GLY A 15 -35.77 25.15 9.67
N VAL A 16 -36.86 25.79 9.26
CA VAL A 16 -37.83 26.51 10.11
C VAL A 16 -38.44 25.65 11.24
N ALA A 17 -38.16 24.34 11.29
CA ALA A 17 -38.53 23.42 12.36
C ALA A 17 -37.54 23.37 13.55
N ASP A 18 -36.37 24.00 13.48
CA ASP A 18 -35.34 24.03 14.55
C ASP A 18 -35.37 25.34 15.39
N ILE A 19 -36.45 26.13 15.29
CA ILE A 19 -36.67 27.31 16.13
C ILE A 19 -37.06 26.85 17.54
N ASP A 20 -36.04 26.60 18.35
CA ASP A 20 -36.15 26.38 19.78
C ASP A 20 -36.43 27.71 20.51
N ILE A 21 -37.70 27.93 20.83
CA ILE A 21 -38.24 29.11 21.54
C ILE A 21 -37.81 29.14 23.03
N TYR A 22 -37.08 28.13 23.55
CA TYR A 22 -36.74 28.00 24.98
C TYR A 22 -35.24 28.09 25.32
N GLY A 23 -34.39 28.48 24.36
CA GLY A 23 -33.00 28.87 24.67
C GLY A 23 -32.00 27.73 24.89
N THR A 24 -32.36 26.48 24.56
CA THR A 24 -31.43 25.34 24.48
C THR A 24 -30.42 25.49 23.33
N ASN A 25 -30.74 26.24 22.28
CA ASN A 25 -29.80 26.59 21.21
C ASN A 25 -28.70 27.57 21.63
N SER A 26 -28.93 28.43 22.63
CA SER A 26 -27.93 29.42 23.08
C SER A 26 -26.67 28.78 23.68
N LYS A 27 -26.80 27.60 24.32
CA LYS A 27 -25.66 26.86 24.88
C LYS A 27 -24.85 26.11 23.82
N LYS A 28 -25.51 25.60 22.76
CA LYS A 28 -24.86 24.98 21.59
C LYS A 28 -24.13 26.03 20.74
N TYR A 29 -24.77 27.17 20.48
CA TYR A 29 -24.14 28.32 19.81
C TYR A 29 -22.94 28.86 20.62
N LYS A 30 -23.08 29.02 21.94
CA LYS A 30 -21.96 29.40 22.82
C LYS A 30 -20.85 28.35 22.88
N ALA A 31 -21.13 27.07 22.68
CA ALA A 31 -20.10 26.03 22.57
C ALA A 31 -19.40 26.06 21.19
N TYR A 32 -20.15 26.37 20.12
CA TYR A 32 -19.63 26.54 18.76
C TYR A 32 -18.63 27.71 18.66
N GLU A 33 -18.91 28.84 19.31
CA GLU A 33 -18.00 30.01 19.37
C GLU A 33 -16.75 29.80 20.24
N ARG A 34 -16.71 28.73 21.06
CA ARG A 34 -15.64 28.48 22.04
C ARG A 34 -14.45 27.73 21.48
N THR A 35 -14.55 27.14 20.30
CA THR A 35 -13.48 26.33 19.71
C THR A 35 -12.96 26.93 18.42
N GLU A 36 -11.68 26.77 18.15
CA GLU A 36 -11.09 27.06 16.84
C GLU A 36 -11.21 25.81 15.94
N LYS A 37 -11.77 25.98 14.74
CA LYS A 37 -12.07 24.87 13.82
C LYS A 37 -10.85 24.51 12.97
N ILE A 38 -10.63 23.22 12.77
CA ILE A 38 -9.48 22.69 12.04
C ILE A 38 -9.91 21.78 10.90
N LYS A 39 -9.31 22.01 9.73
CA LYS A 39 -9.29 21.07 8.61
C LYS A 39 -7.91 20.40 8.54
N LEU A 40 -7.88 19.08 8.47
CA LEU A 40 -6.65 18.30 8.32
C LEU A 40 -6.61 17.67 6.93
N ARG A 41 -5.44 17.70 6.30
CA ARG A 41 -5.12 16.87 5.13
C ARG A 41 -3.84 16.08 5.41
N ILE A 42 -3.91 14.77 5.33
CA ILE A 42 -2.89 13.87 5.87
C ILE A 42 -2.41 12.92 4.76
N GLY A 43 -1.14 13.04 4.40
CA GLY A 43 -0.46 12.10 3.50
C GLY A 43 0.00 10.87 4.28
N VAL A 44 -0.39 9.66 3.87
CA VAL A 44 -0.02 8.42 4.56
C VAL A 44 0.67 7.48 3.58
N PHE A 45 1.91 7.10 3.89
CA PHE A 45 2.82 6.43 2.95
C PHE A 45 3.29 5.09 3.54
N PHE A 46 2.79 3.98 2.99
CA PHE A 46 3.12 2.62 3.43
C PHE A 46 4.10 1.94 2.47
N ASP A 47 5.33 1.71 2.92
CA ASP A 47 6.37 1.14 2.06
C ASP A 47 6.21 -0.39 1.84
N GLY A 48 6.87 -0.88 0.81
CA GLY A 48 6.92 -2.30 0.45
C GLY A 48 7.72 -3.14 1.45
N THR A 49 7.53 -4.46 1.39
CA THR A 49 8.25 -5.40 2.27
C THR A 49 9.75 -5.29 2.09
N GLY A 50 10.52 -5.34 3.18
CA GLY A 50 11.98 -5.26 3.08
C GLY A 50 12.47 -3.86 2.77
N ASN A 51 11.59 -2.87 2.56
CA ASN A 51 12.00 -1.48 2.36
C ASN A 51 11.98 -0.72 3.67
N ASN A 52 13.07 0.02 3.91
CA ASN A 52 13.16 0.89 5.06
C ASN A 52 14.11 2.04 4.75
N ARG A 53 13.53 3.22 4.49
CA ARG A 53 14.28 4.46 4.26
C ARG A 53 15.39 4.70 5.29
N PHE A 54 15.10 4.49 6.57
CA PHE A 54 16.06 4.78 7.65
C PHE A 54 17.27 3.85 7.60
N ASN A 55 17.07 2.61 7.15
CA ASN A 55 18.13 1.63 6.98
C ASN A 55 18.95 1.98 5.72
N SER A 56 18.31 2.30 4.59
CA SER A 56 18.97 2.80 3.38
C SER A 56 19.83 4.05 3.64
N ASP A 57 19.30 5.01 4.41
CA ASP A 57 20.00 6.22 4.84
C ASP A 57 21.33 5.92 5.57
N SER A 58 21.35 4.84 6.36
CA SER A 58 22.48 4.49 7.22
C SER A 58 23.62 3.81 6.47
N VAL A 59 23.32 3.09 5.38
CA VAL A 59 24.26 2.23 4.63
C VAL A 59 24.29 2.58 3.15
N TYR A 60 23.22 2.32 2.39
CA TYR A 60 23.19 2.52 0.94
C TYR A 60 23.57 3.95 0.50
N TYR A 61 23.09 4.96 1.23
CA TYR A 61 23.37 6.38 0.96
C TYR A 61 24.48 6.98 1.82
N ASN A 62 25.20 6.16 2.57
CA ASN A 62 26.31 6.61 3.41
C ASN A 62 27.64 6.43 2.68
N TYR A 63 28.20 7.52 2.14
CA TYR A 63 29.47 7.49 1.39
C TYR A 63 30.66 6.92 2.17
N ASN A 64 30.64 6.96 3.51
CA ASN A 64 31.70 6.36 4.32
C ASN A 64 31.64 4.82 4.32
N ILE A 65 30.46 4.25 4.08
CA ILE A 65 30.23 2.80 4.02
C ILE A 65 30.23 2.33 2.56
N ARG A 66 29.64 3.13 1.66
CA ARG A 66 29.57 2.88 0.22
C ARG A 66 30.31 3.97 -0.57
N PRO A 67 31.65 3.91 -0.67
CA PRO A 67 32.43 4.92 -1.38
C PRO A 67 32.42 4.76 -2.91
N LYS A 68 31.94 3.63 -3.46
CA LYS A 68 31.90 3.32 -4.90
C LYS A 68 30.51 2.83 -5.33
N LYS A 69 30.19 2.97 -6.64
CA LYS A 69 29.07 2.24 -7.24
C LYS A 69 29.24 0.75 -6.99
N LEU A 70 28.14 0.03 -6.77
CA LEU A 70 28.19 -1.42 -6.55
C LEU A 70 28.54 -2.06 -7.89
N ILE A 71 29.72 -2.66 -7.96
CA ILE A 71 30.20 -3.45 -9.11
C ILE A 71 29.82 -4.91 -8.82
N GLU A 72 29.42 -5.62 -9.87
CA GLU A 72 28.83 -6.97 -9.93
C GLU A 72 29.04 -7.99 -8.79
N HIS A 73 27.99 -8.82 -8.62
CA HIS A 73 27.96 -10.18 -8.05
C HIS A 73 28.24 -10.37 -6.55
N HIS A 74 28.71 -9.37 -5.81
CA HIS A 74 28.81 -9.47 -4.35
C HIS A 74 28.55 -8.13 -3.68
N ILE A 75 27.39 -7.99 -3.03
CA ILE A 75 27.19 -6.95 -2.03
C ILE A 75 28.11 -7.30 -0.84
N PRO A 76 29.01 -6.40 -0.42
CA PRO A 76 29.92 -6.72 0.67
C PRO A 76 29.13 -6.94 1.95
N THR A 77 29.40 -8.05 2.65
CA THR A 77 28.89 -8.24 4.00
C THR A 77 29.53 -7.20 4.91
N VAL A 78 28.73 -6.28 5.45
CA VAL A 78 29.19 -5.19 6.31
C VAL A 78 28.62 -5.39 7.71
N LYS A 79 29.46 -5.22 8.74
CA LYS A 79 28.98 -5.10 10.12
C LYS A 79 28.64 -3.65 10.42
N HIS A 80 27.36 -3.36 10.65
CA HIS A 80 26.87 -2.04 11.01
C HIS A 80 26.04 -2.12 12.29
N LYS A 81 26.38 -1.30 13.30
CA LYS A 81 25.72 -1.29 14.63
C LYS A 81 25.60 -2.68 15.29
N GLY A 82 26.57 -3.55 15.07
CA GLY A 82 26.59 -4.91 15.61
C GLY A 82 25.74 -5.93 14.82
N ILE A 83 25.17 -5.53 13.68
CA ILE A 83 24.39 -6.37 12.78
C ILE A 83 25.24 -6.68 11.54
N GLU A 84 25.25 -7.95 11.14
CA GLU A 84 25.86 -8.39 9.88
C GLU A 84 24.83 -8.23 8.75
N LEU A 85 25.16 -7.36 7.79
CA LEU A 85 24.28 -6.97 6.69
C LEU A 85 24.71 -7.67 5.41
N GLU A 86 23.85 -8.57 4.94
CA GLU A 86 24.04 -9.35 3.71
C GLU A 86 23.26 -8.75 2.54
N GLU A 87 23.49 -9.30 1.35
CA GLU A 87 22.73 -9.05 0.14
C GLU A 87 21.22 -9.29 0.38
N GLY A 88 20.38 -8.42 -0.20
CA GLY A 88 18.92 -8.49 0.00
C GLY A 88 18.40 -7.88 1.31
N SER A 89 19.27 -7.38 2.19
CA SER A 89 18.82 -6.63 3.37
C SER A 89 18.31 -5.23 3.01
N SER A 90 17.37 -4.72 3.81
CA SER A 90 16.75 -3.41 3.67
C SER A 90 17.75 -2.24 3.67
N TYR A 91 18.95 -2.47 4.23
CA TYR A 91 20.04 -1.51 4.28
C TYR A 91 20.71 -1.26 2.93
N TRP A 92 20.65 -2.24 2.03
CA TRP A 92 21.21 -2.15 0.69
C TRP A 92 20.19 -1.71 -0.35
N ASN A 93 18.92 -1.63 -0.01
CA ASN A 93 17.89 -1.12 -0.91
C ASN A 93 18.05 0.38 -1.12
N SER A 94 17.82 0.83 -2.35
CA SER A 94 17.59 2.25 -2.64
C SER A 94 16.20 2.67 -2.16
N TYR A 95 15.86 3.95 -2.32
CA TYR A 95 14.51 4.40 -2.01
C TYR A 95 13.44 3.81 -2.95
N SER A 96 12.34 3.37 -2.35
CA SER A 96 11.11 3.06 -3.06
C SER A 96 10.41 4.33 -3.52
N ASN A 97 9.47 4.19 -4.46
CA ASN A 97 8.60 5.27 -4.88
C ASN A 97 7.77 5.86 -3.72
N ILE A 98 7.48 5.07 -2.68
CA ILE A 98 6.76 5.53 -1.49
C ILE A 98 7.62 6.51 -0.67
N ALA A 99 8.90 6.19 -0.46
CA ALA A 99 9.83 7.09 0.21
C ALA A 99 10.02 8.39 -0.58
N LEU A 100 10.13 8.28 -1.92
CA LEU A 100 10.28 9.44 -2.81
C LEU A 100 9.03 10.35 -2.79
N LEU A 101 7.82 9.78 -2.90
CA LEU A 101 6.57 10.56 -2.83
C LEU A 101 6.39 11.22 -1.46
N HIS A 102 6.74 10.52 -0.37
CA HIS A 102 6.70 11.10 0.97
C HIS A 102 7.63 12.33 1.11
N ASP A 103 8.83 12.28 0.53
CA ASP A 103 9.77 13.40 0.54
C ASP A 103 9.21 14.62 -0.21
N LEU A 104 8.49 14.38 -1.30
CA LEU A 104 7.84 15.43 -2.10
C LEU A 104 6.55 15.96 -1.47
N TYR A 105 5.87 15.22 -0.60
CA TYR A 105 4.63 15.69 0.03
C TYR A 105 4.90 16.88 0.96
N GLU A 106 4.17 17.97 0.74
CA GLU A 106 4.30 19.22 1.48
C GLU A 106 3.69 19.09 2.88
N GLU A 107 4.42 19.58 3.89
CA GLU A 107 3.98 19.60 5.27
C GLU A 107 3.76 21.05 5.71
N ARG A 108 2.59 21.35 6.28
CA ARG A 108 2.22 22.66 6.82
C ARG A 108 1.62 22.49 8.21
N LYS A 109 2.47 22.66 9.23
CA LYS A 109 2.13 22.52 10.66
C LYS A 109 1.93 23.88 11.36
N GLU A 110 2.18 24.99 10.67
CA GLU A 110 2.08 26.34 11.23
C GLU A 110 0.64 26.87 11.19
N LYS A 111 0.27 27.65 12.20
CA LYS A 111 -1.04 28.32 12.24
C LYS A 111 -1.05 29.51 11.29
N ASP A 112 -2.19 29.69 10.63
CA ASP A 112 -2.47 30.93 9.92
C ASP A 112 -2.87 32.00 10.94
N ASN A 113 -1.99 32.99 11.11
CA ASN A 113 -2.19 34.13 12.01
C ASN A 113 -2.92 35.31 11.34
N SER A 114 -3.41 35.15 10.10
CA SER A 114 -4.22 36.17 9.45
C SER A 114 -5.56 36.36 10.18
N ARG A 115 -5.99 37.62 10.33
CA ARG A 115 -7.13 38.00 11.18
C ARG A 115 -8.52 37.51 10.71
N ASN A 116 -8.60 36.78 9.59
CA ASN A 116 -9.86 36.48 8.87
C ASN A 116 -10.05 35.00 8.48
N THR A 117 -9.40 34.05 9.13
CA THR A 117 -9.62 32.62 8.84
C THR A 117 -10.77 32.03 9.65
N GLU A 118 -11.79 31.52 8.96
CA GLU A 118 -12.93 30.78 9.57
C GLU A 118 -12.46 29.44 10.18
N PHE A 119 -11.39 28.86 9.65
CA PHE A 119 -10.78 27.61 10.10
C PHE A 119 -9.26 27.62 9.87
N GLN A 120 -8.54 26.92 10.74
CA GLN A 120 -7.13 26.58 10.54
C GLN A 120 -7.01 25.36 9.62
N SER A 121 -5.98 25.35 8.76
CA SER A 121 -5.71 24.22 7.86
C SER A 121 -4.31 23.68 8.13
N PHE A 122 -4.21 22.40 8.47
CA PHE A 122 -2.90 21.74 8.63
C PHE A 122 -2.74 20.61 7.61
N GLN A 123 -1.52 20.47 7.12
CA GLN A 123 -1.11 19.41 6.21
C GLN A 123 -0.02 18.58 6.88
N LEU A 124 -0.30 17.30 7.12
CA LEU A 124 0.58 16.37 7.82
C LEU A 124 1.02 15.27 6.86
N LYS A 125 2.12 14.59 7.20
CA LYS A 125 2.53 13.39 6.49
C LYS A 125 3.14 12.36 7.43
N VAL A 126 2.87 11.10 7.15
CA VAL A 126 3.39 9.96 7.91
C VAL A 126 3.96 8.92 6.96
N TYR A 127 5.20 8.51 7.20
CA TYR A 127 5.86 7.41 6.50
C TYR A 127 5.96 6.19 7.41
N ILE A 128 5.47 5.06 6.92
CA ILE A 128 5.53 3.77 7.59
C ILE A 128 6.41 2.85 6.75
N GLN A 129 7.50 2.42 7.35
CA GLN A 129 8.44 1.46 6.77
C GLN A 129 7.77 0.11 6.47
N GLY A 130 8.42 -0.67 5.61
CA GLY A 130 7.95 -1.94 5.11
C GLY A 130 7.59 -2.98 6.17
N ILE A 131 6.69 -3.88 5.81
CA ILE A 131 6.48 -5.14 6.55
C ILE A 131 7.85 -5.84 6.64
N GLY A 132 8.18 -6.38 7.81
CA GLY A 132 9.41 -7.15 7.99
C GLY A 132 10.66 -6.43 8.47
N THR A 133 10.66 -5.09 8.44
CA THR A 133 11.85 -4.29 8.76
C THR A 133 11.64 -3.45 10.00
N LEU A 134 12.65 -3.32 10.86
CA LEU A 134 12.67 -2.29 11.91
C LEU A 134 13.84 -1.35 11.70
N ARG A 135 13.69 -0.12 12.21
CA ARG A 135 14.74 0.90 12.09
C ARG A 135 15.92 0.45 12.94
N ASP A 136 17.11 0.42 12.34
CA ASP A 136 18.36 0.08 13.02
C ASP A 136 18.37 -1.33 13.65
N GLU A 137 17.51 -2.23 13.17
CA GLU A 137 17.39 -3.63 13.61
C GLU A 137 17.65 -4.61 12.45
N LYS A 138 17.84 -5.90 12.76
CA LYS A 138 17.95 -6.98 11.77
C LYS A 138 16.59 -7.24 11.12
N ASP A 139 16.59 -7.45 9.81
CA ASP A 139 15.37 -7.78 9.07
C ASP A 139 14.86 -9.16 9.46
N ASP A 140 13.53 -9.28 9.58
CA ASP A 140 12.86 -10.50 10.00
C ASP A 140 12.21 -11.18 8.79
N MET A 141 13.03 -11.77 7.91
CA MET A 141 12.57 -12.29 6.62
C MET A 141 11.53 -13.42 6.76
N LEU A 142 11.68 -14.28 7.77
CA LEU A 142 10.73 -15.37 8.06
C LEU A 142 9.38 -14.83 8.56
N GLY A 143 9.37 -13.88 9.50
CA GLY A 143 8.13 -13.21 9.93
C GLY A 143 7.49 -12.34 8.83
N SER A 144 8.32 -11.75 7.96
CA SER A 144 7.87 -10.94 6.81
C SER A 144 7.05 -11.73 5.81
N GLY A 145 7.48 -12.97 5.51
CA GLY A 145 6.80 -13.88 4.59
C GLY A 145 5.41 -14.31 5.08
N MET A 146 5.24 -14.41 6.40
CA MET A 146 3.95 -14.74 7.03
C MET A 146 3.00 -13.53 7.11
N GLY A 147 3.53 -12.30 7.17
CA GLY A 147 2.72 -11.07 7.18
C GLY A 147 1.98 -10.82 8.50
N GLU A 148 2.41 -11.48 9.58
CA GLU A 148 1.70 -11.58 10.87
C GLU A 148 2.56 -11.07 12.05
N GLY A 149 1.91 -10.78 13.18
CA GLY A 149 2.58 -10.25 14.38
C GLY A 149 2.80 -8.73 14.38
N SER A 150 3.70 -8.25 15.26
CA SER A 150 3.97 -6.82 15.48
C SER A 150 4.56 -6.07 14.28
N ARG A 151 5.01 -6.79 13.24
CA ARG A 151 5.58 -6.24 12.00
C ARG A 151 4.68 -6.45 10.76
N GLY A 152 3.50 -7.05 10.93
CA GLY A 152 2.55 -7.37 9.86
C GLY A 152 1.72 -6.17 9.38
N VAL A 153 0.88 -6.39 8.35
CA VAL A 153 0.10 -5.32 7.69
C VAL A 153 -0.78 -4.54 8.67
N ILE A 154 -1.54 -5.23 9.52
CA ILE A 154 -2.45 -4.58 10.50
C ILE A 154 -1.65 -3.78 11.52
N ALA A 155 -0.54 -4.31 12.03
CA ALA A 155 0.33 -3.60 12.96
C ALA A 155 0.94 -2.31 12.35
N ARG A 156 1.26 -2.32 11.05
CA ARG A 156 1.69 -1.10 10.33
C ARG A 156 0.58 -0.06 10.23
N VAL A 157 -0.67 -0.49 10.02
CA VAL A 157 -1.83 0.40 10.03
C VAL A 157 -2.07 0.98 11.42
N GLU A 158 -1.99 0.17 12.48
CA GLU A 158 -2.06 0.63 13.87
C GLU A 158 -0.95 1.64 14.19
N GLN A 159 0.29 1.37 13.75
CA GLN A 159 1.43 2.28 13.86
C GLN A 159 1.14 3.63 13.17
N ALA A 160 0.58 3.61 11.96
CA ALA A 160 0.18 4.82 11.25
C ALA A 160 -0.86 5.63 12.03
N CYS A 161 -1.93 4.96 12.50
CA CYS A 161 -2.99 5.59 13.28
C CYS A 161 -2.46 6.23 14.57
N GLN A 162 -1.55 5.55 15.28
CA GLN A 162 -0.91 6.07 16.48
C GLN A 162 -0.04 7.29 16.17
N GLN A 163 0.82 7.22 15.15
CA GLN A 163 1.69 8.34 14.75
C GLN A 163 0.88 9.57 14.33
N ILE A 164 -0.17 9.39 13.53
CA ILE A 164 -1.08 10.48 13.14
C ILE A 164 -1.71 11.11 14.38
N ALA A 165 -2.19 10.31 15.33
CA ALA A 165 -2.78 10.82 16.56
C ALA A 165 -1.77 11.58 17.43
N ASP A 166 -0.51 11.14 17.48
CA ASP A 166 0.58 11.82 18.18
C ASP A 166 0.95 13.16 17.54
N GLU A 167 1.00 13.24 16.19
CA GLU A 167 1.24 14.49 15.48
C GLU A 167 0.13 15.52 15.72
N ILE A 168 -1.13 15.09 15.63
CA ILE A 168 -2.30 15.95 15.88
C ILE A 168 -2.26 16.48 17.33
N ASP A 169 -1.99 15.62 18.30
CA ASP A 169 -1.88 16.00 19.71
C ASP A 169 -0.71 16.96 19.97
N THR A 170 0.40 16.81 19.26
CA THR A 170 1.53 17.75 19.32
C THR A 170 1.12 19.15 18.86
N ILE A 171 0.37 19.25 17.75
CA ILE A 171 -0.19 20.52 17.26
C ILE A 171 -1.14 21.12 18.30
N PHE A 172 -1.98 20.28 18.92
CA PHE A 172 -2.95 20.74 19.91
C PHE A 172 -2.27 21.24 21.19
N LYS A 173 -1.19 20.59 21.62
CA LYS A 173 -0.41 20.98 22.83
C LYS A 173 0.46 22.21 22.62
N ASN A 174 1.00 22.43 21.42
CA ASN A 174 1.81 23.61 21.11
C ASN A 174 1.00 24.92 21.08
N THR A 175 -0.28 24.85 21.41
CA THR A 175 -1.20 25.98 21.43
C THR A 175 -1.47 26.47 22.87
N LYS A 176 -0.46 27.00 23.56
CA LYS A 176 -0.68 27.61 24.89
C LYS A 176 -1.50 28.91 24.76
N ASN A 177 -2.52 29.07 25.62
CA ASN A 177 -3.41 30.26 25.76
C ASN A 177 -4.43 30.53 24.64
N GLN A 178 -4.93 29.52 23.93
CA GLN A 178 -5.96 29.72 22.88
C GLN A 178 -7.19 28.83 23.08
N LYS A 179 -8.25 29.11 22.32
CA LYS A 179 -9.51 28.35 22.31
C LYS A 179 -9.21 26.85 22.04
N PRO A 180 -9.94 25.92 22.68
CA PRO A 180 -9.82 24.49 22.36
C PRO A 180 -10.01 24.24 20.87
N LEU A 181 -9.20 23.36 20.31
CA LEU A 181 -9.22 23.03 18.90
C LEU A 181 -10.25 21.93 18.62
N GLU A 182 -10.97 22.02 17.49
CA GLU A 182 -11.92 20.99 17.05
C GLU A 182 -11.68 20.64 15.58
N ILE A 183 -11.48 19.35 15.31
CA ILE A 183 -11.34 18.82 13.95
C ILE A 183 -12.73 18.75 13.32
N ILE A 184 -12.93 19.51 12.25
CA ILE A 184 -14.20 19.51 11.49
C ILE A 184 -14.12 18.66 10.22
N SER A 185 -12.91 18.40 9.71
CA SER A 185 -12.69 17.54 8.54
C SER A 185 -11.31 16.90 8.54
N ILE A 186 -11.24 15.67 8.02
CA ILE A 186 -9.97 15.01 7.70
C ILE A 186 -10.03 14.48 6.27
N GLN A 187 -9.06 14.87 5.46
CA GLN A 187 -8.82 14.33 4.13
C GLN A 187 -7.54 13.51 4.16
N PHE A 188 -7.55 12.31 3.59
CA PHE A 188 -6.39 11.45 3.47
C PHE A 188 -5.93 11.33 2.02
N ASP A 189 -4.62 11.44 1.80
CA ASP A 189 -3.96 11.03 0.55
C ASP A 189 -3.08 9.83 0.90
N VAL A 190 -3.46 8.64 0.45
CA VAL A 190 -2.84 7.39 0.91
C VAL A 190 -2.08 6.75 -0.24
N PHE A 191 -0.84 6.34 0.03
CA PHE A 191 0.04 5.70 -0.95
C PHE A 191 0.60 4.41 -0.37
N GLY A 192 0.71 3.37 -1.19
CA GLY A 192 1.36 2.13 -0.77
C GLY A 192 1.96 1.33 -1.91
N PHE A 193 2.99 0.54 -1.58
CA PHE A 193 3.63 -0.41 -2.49
C PHE A 193 3.56 -1.83 -1.93
N SER A 194 3.25 -2.85 -2.74
CA SER A 194 3.31 -4.27 -2.32
C SER A 194 2.35 -4.56 -1.15
N ARG A 195 2.84 -5.17 -0.06
CA ARG A 195 2.13 -5.30 1.23
C ARG A 195 1.84 -3.95 1.89
N GLY A 196 2.63 -2.91 1.61
CA GLY A 196 2.29 -1.53 1.97
C GLY A 196 1.05 -1.01 1.23
N ALA A 197 0.82 -1.42 -0.02
CA ALA A 197 -0.44 -1.14 -0.71
C ALA A 197 -1.62 -1.88 -0.06
N ALA A 198 -1.42 -3.12 0.42
CA ALA A 198 -2.42 -3.81 1.23
C ALA A 198 -2.71 -3.06 2.55
N ALA A 199 -1.68 -2.55 3.22
CA ALA A 199 -1.82 -1.68 4.40
C ALA A 199 -2.57 -0.39 4.08
N ALA A 200 -2.28 0.26 2.95
CA ALA A 200 -2.99 1.45 2.49
C ALA A 200 -4.49 1.20 2.30
N ARG A 201 -4.86 0.08 1.65
CA ARG A 201 -6.27 -0.31 1.48
C ARG A 201 -6.95 -0.60 2.82
N HIS A 202 -6.26 -1.29 3.72
CA HIS A 202 -6.77 -1.58 5.06
C HIS A 202 -6.93 -0.31 5.90
N PHE A 203 -5.95 0.59 5.86
CA PHE A 203 -5.99 1.90 6.52
C PHE A 203 -7.20 2.72 6.04
N CYS A 204 -7.47 2.77 4.74
CA CYS A 204 -8.66 3.44 4.21
C CYS A 204 -9.96 2.89 4.82
N ASN A 205 -10.07 1.57 4.96
CA ASN A 205 -11.21 0.95 5.63
C ASN A 205 -11.30 1.35 7.11
N GLU A 206 -10.18 1.32 7.84
CA GLU A 206 -10.13 1.68 9.26
C GLU A 206 -10.56 3.14 9.51
N VAL A 207 -9.97 4.11 8.80
CA VAL A 207 -10.27 5.53 9.02
C VAL A 207 -11.66 5.95 8.54
N LEU A 208 -12.26 5.17 7.64
CA LEU A 208 -13.63 5.35 7.15
C LEU A 208 -14.65 4.46 7.88
N LYS A 209 -14.25 3.72 8.93
CA LYS A 209 -15.18 2.96 9.75
C LYS A 209 -16.28 3.87 10.30
N SER A 210 -17.50 3.35 10.24
CA SER A 210 -18.69 4.03 10.75
C SER A 210 -19.37 3.18 11.80
N GLY A 211 -20.05 3.84 12.73
CA GLY A 211 -20.80 3.20 13.79
C GLY A 211 -22.02 4.02 14.17
N ARG A 212 -22.89 3.43 15.01
CA ARG A 212 -24.04 4.15 15.56
C ARG A 212 -23.55 5.28 16.45
N ASP A 213 -24.13 6.46 16.30
CA ASP A 213 -23.83 7.58 17.20
C ASP A 213 -24.28 7.25 18.63
N LYS A 214 -23.32 6.98 19.52
CA LYS A 214 -23.58 6.63 20.93
C LYS A 214 -23.96 7.84 21.80
N ASN A 215 -23.86 9.06 21.27
CA ASN A 215 -24.23 10.30 21.96
C ASN A 215 -25.01 11.25 21.02
N PRO A 216 -26.28 10.97 20.70
CA PRO A 216 -27.10 11.79 19.81
C PRO A 216 -27.55 13.14 20.42
N GLY A 217 -27.09 13.49 21.63
CA GLY A 217 -27.74 14.50 22.49
C GLY A 217 -28.87 13.86 23.31
N ASN A 218 -29.59 14.64 24.12
CA ASN A 218 -30.66 14.20 25.05
C ASN A 218 -31.92 13.57 24.37
N GLY A 219 -31.73 12.64 23.43
CA GLY A 219 -32.76 11.75 22.90
C GLY A 219 -32.44 10.32 23.32
N GLY A 220 -32.52 10.05 24.63
CA GLY A 220 -32.45 8.70 25.16
C GLY A 220 -33.72 7.90 24.82
N SER A 221 -33.59 6.58 24.72
CA SER A 221 -34.55 5.58 24.21
C SER A 221 -35.86 5.41 25.00
N THR A 222 -36.27 6.38 25.82
CA THR A 222 -37.50 6.29 26.62
C THR A 222 -38.62 7.13 25.99
N PRO A 223 -39.79 6.54 25.67
CA PRO A 223 -40.96 7.31 25.26
C PRO A 223 -41.41 8.16 26.45
N ILE A 224 -41.37 9.48 26.31
CA ILE A 224 -41.95 10.39 27.29
C ILE A 224 -43.47 10.29 27.16
N LEU A 225 -44.11 9.51 28.03
CA LEU A 225 -45.55 9.53 28.21
C LEU A 225 -45.91 10.65 29.19
N ASN A 226 -46.74 11.58 28.70
CA ASN A 226 -47.48 12.60 29.44
C ASN A 226 -46.69 13.63 30.24
N VAL A 227 -46.30 14.73 29.58
CA VAL A 227 -46.05 16.00 30.27
C VAL A 227 -47.35 16.83 30.24
N LYS A 228 -48.09 16.88 31.35
CA LYS A 228 -49.16 17.88 31.53
C LYS A 228 -48.52 19.27 31.62
N ARG A 229 -48.87 20.16 30.70
CA ARG A 229 -48.47 21.59 30.78
C ARG A 229 -49.34 22.33 31.82
N PRO A 230 -48.80 23.32 32.55
CA PRO A 230 -49.61 24.20 33.37
C PRO A 230 -50.45 25.15 32.50
N VAL A 231 -51.67 25.45 32.93
CA VAL A 231 -52.59 26.39 32.28
C VAL A 231 -52.07 27.81 32.44
N ILE A 232 -51.84 28.51 31.33
CA ILE A 232 -51.52 29.94 31.32
C ILE A 232 -52.79 30.69 30.94
N ASN A 233 -53.37 31.43 31.89
CA ASN A 233 -54.46 32.37 31.60
C ASN A 233 -53.84 33.63 30.99
N LYS A 234 -54.22 33.96 29.76
CA LYS A 234 -53.91 35.25 29.14
C LYS A 234 -54.99 36.27 29.54
N THR A 235 -54.56 37.36 30.16
CA THR A 235 -55.33 38.61 30.22
C THR A 235 -54.92 39.47 29.03
N GLU A 236 -55.86 39.81 28.16
CA GLU A 236 -55.64 40.81 27.10
C GLU A 236 -55.96 42.21 27.66
N GLU A 237 -55.04 43.16 27.46
CA GLU A 237 -55.34 44.59 27.65
C GLU A 237 -56.02 45.15 26.38
N PRO A 238 -56.98 46.08 26.52
CA PRO A 238 -57.77 46.56 25.40
C PRO A 238 -56.98 47.55 24.55
N LYS A 239 -57.08 47.43 23.22
CA LYS A 239 -56.64 48.46 22.28
C LYS A 239 -57.50 49.70 22.42
N ASP A 240 -56.85 50.84 22.58
CA ASP A 240 -57.47 52.17 22.58
C ASP A 240 -58.17 52.42 21.23
N SER A 241 -59.47 52.66 21.27
CA SER A 241 -60.22 53.35 20.22
C SER A 241 -61.07 54.41 20.91
N GLN A 242 -60.84 55.67 20.53
CA GLN A 242 -61.54 56.81 21.13
C GLN A 242 -63.07 56.71 20.99
N ALA A 243 -63.73 57.12 22.09
CA ALA A 243 -65.09 57.62 22.27
C ALA A 243 -66.28 56.71 21.92
N MET A 244 -66.85 56.03 22.92
CA MET A 244 -68.06 56.44 23.64
C MET A 244 -68.56 55.33 24.58
N VAL A 245 -69.01 55.75 25.77
CA VAL A 245 -69.45 54.94 26.92
C VAL A 245 -70.68 54.08 26.60
N LYS A 246 -70.66 52.79 26.99
CA LYS A 246 -71.82 52.09 27.59
C LYS A 246 -71.43 50.83 28.39
N GLN A 247 -71.69 50.96 29.68
CA GLN A 247 -71.89 50.00 30.78
C GLN A 247 -72.12 48.48 30.50
N TYR A 248 -71.54 47.71 31.44
CA TYR A 248 -72.00 46.49 32.13
C TYR A 248 -71.56 45.07 31.68
N LYS A 249 -70.97 44.41 32.70
CA LYS A 249 -71.20 43.04 33.24
C LYS A 249 -70.16 41.95 32.96
N LEU A 250 -69.92 41.21 34.05
CA LEU A 250 -69.08 40.02 34.22
C LEU A 250 -69.20 39.07 33.02
N ASN A 251 -68.09 38.83 32.33
CA ASN A 251 -68.02 37.83 31.27
C ASN A 251 -67.81 36.44 31.85
N ALA A 252 -68.82 35.61 31.60
CA ALA A 252 -68.84 34.18 31.83
C ALA A 252 -67.75 33.46 31.03
N THR A 253 -67.13 32.48 31.68
CA THR A 253 -66.19 31.52 31.12
C THR A 253 -66.89 30.59 30.13
N LYS A 254 -66.50 30.61 28.85
CA LYS A 254 -66.84 29.56 27.88
C LYS A 254 -65.66 28.61 27.74
N LYS A 255 -65.82 27.36 28.18
CA LYS A 255 -64.88 26.27 27.87
C LYS A 255 -64.97 25.95 26.38
N VAL A 256 -63.89 26.18 25.65
CA VAL A 256 -63.72 25.64 24.29
C VAL A 256 -63.02 24.29 24.42
N GLN A 257 -63.58 23.28 23.76
CA GLN A 257 -63.06 21.91 23.75
C GLN A 257 -61.82 21.85 22.84
N ASP A 258 -60.69 21.41 23.41
CA ASP A 258 -59.40 21.28 22.72
C ASP A 258 -59.46 20.27 21.56
N ASN A 259 -59.27 20.73 20.32
CA ASN A 259 -58.91 19.88 19.18
C ASN A 259 -57.39 19.94 18.93
N ILE A 260 -56.59 19.62 19.94
CA ILE A 260 -55.13 19.52 19.80
C ILE A 260 -54.79 18.19 19.13
N LYS A 261 -54.53 18.21 17.82
CA LYS A 261 -53.74 17.15 17.18
C LYS A 261 -52.32 17.23 17.74
N VAL A 262 -51.94 16.22 18.51
CA VAL A 262 -50.57 15.98 18.94
C VAL A 262 -49.72 15.79 17.68
N ALA A 263 -48.85 16.76 17.37
CA ALA A 263 -47.81 16.55 16.37
C ALA A 263 -46.73 15.65 17.00
N PRO A 264 -46.45 14.46 16.45
CA PRO A 264 -45.35 13.64 16.95
C PRO A 264 -44.03 14.39 16.70
N GLN A 265 -43.24 14.62 17.75
CA GLN A 265 -41.84 14.95 17.54
C GLN A 265 -41.16 13.70 16.98
N ILE A 266 -40.77 13.76 15.71
CA ILE A 266 -40.02 12.70 15.05
C ILE A 266 -38.60 12.78 15.61
N ASN A 267 -38.19 11.77 16.38
CA ASN A 267 -36.79 11.61 16.77
C ASN A 267 -35.93 11.56 15.49
N ALA A 268 -34.82 12.31 15.46
CA ALA A 268 -33.87 12.22 14.36
C ALA A 268 -33.44 10.75 14.19
N PRO A 269 -33.46 10.20 12.96
CA PRO A 269 -33.10 8.80 12.75
C PRO A 269 -31.68 8.53 13.24
N VAL A 270 -31.44 7.33 13.77
CA VAL A 270 -30.10 6.86 14.11
C VAL A 270 -29.23 6.96 12.85
N ARG A 271 -28.30 7.93 12.82
CA ARG A 271 -27.36 8.10 11.70
C ARG A 271 -26.06 7.37 12.04
N ASN A 272 -25.53 6.62 11.07
CA ASN A 272 -24.15 6.15 11.15
C ASN A 272 -23.22 7.37 11.02
N VAL A 273 -22.21 7.42 11.90
CA VAL A 273 -21.18 8.47 11.94
C VAL A 273 -19.82 7.81 11.82
N PHE A 274 -18.84 8.53 11.28
CA PHE A 274 -17.47 8.06 11.29
C PHE A 274 -16.97 7.92 12.73
N THR A 275 -16.41 6.75 13.02
CA THR A 275 -15.74 6.46 14.28
C THR A 275 -14.23 6.54 14.14
N GLY A 276 -13.71 6.42 12.91
CA GLY A 276 -12.28 6.52 12.61
C GLY A 276 -11.46 5.28 12.96
N GLY A 277 -12.12 4.16 13.28
CA GLY A 277 -11.46 2.90 13.64
C GLY A 277 -10.40 3.10 14.72
N GLU A 278 -9.22 2.50 14.51
CA GLU A 278 -8.06 2.64 15.40
C GLU A 278 -7.59 4.08 15.58
N LEU A 279 -7.56 4.90 14.52
CA LEU A 279 -7.17 6.31 14.62
C LEU A 279 -8.14 7.08 15.55
N GLY A 280 -9.43 6.83 15.42
CA GLY A 280 -10.45 7.40 16.30
C GLY A 280 -10.25 7.00 17.77
N ILE A 281 -9.88 5.75 18.04
CA ILE A 281 -9.56 5.25 19.38
C ILE A 281 -8.32 5.97 19.94
N PHE A 282 -7.25 6.09 19.17
CA PHE A 282 -6.03 6.79 19.61
C PHE A 282 -6.26 8.28 19.88
N LEU A 283 -7.02 8.96 19.02
CA LEU A 283 -7.42 10.34 19.24
C LEU A 283 -8.29 10.50 20.49
N GLN A 284 -9.23 9.58 20.71
CA GLN A 284 -10.08 9.59 21.91
C GLN A 284 -9.25 9.44 23.19
N LYS A 285 -8.25 8.55 23.21
CA LYS A 285 -7.31 8.41 24.35
C LYS A 285 -6.57 9.72 24.67
N LYS A 286 -6.42 10.60 23.66
CA LYS A 286 -5.80 11.93 23.77
C LYS A 286 -6.83 13.05 24.02
N ASN A 287 -8.09 12.72 24.25
CA ASN A 287 -9.22 13.65 24.39
C ASN A 287 -9.50 14.50 23.13
N ILE A 288 -9.17 13.98 21.95
CA ILE A 288 -9.45 14.60 20.66
C ILE A 288 -10.57 13.82 19.97
N ASN A 289 -11.59 14.53 19.50
CA ASN A 289 -12.73 13.90 18.84
C ASN A 289 -12.44 13.69 17.34
N TYR A 290 -12.76 12.50 16.84
CA TYR A 290 -12.78 12.24 15.41
C TYR A 290 -14.00 12.92 14.75
N PRO A 291 -13.85 13.57 13.58
CA PRO A 291 -14.97 14.21 12.89
C PRO A 291 -16.01 13.18 12.42
N LYS A 292 -17.27 13.43 12.77
CA LYS A 292 -18.38 12.47 12.57
C LYS A 292 -18.85 12.31 11.12
N PHE A 293 -18.65 13.34 10.27
CA PHE A 293 -19.35 13.42 8.97
C PHE A 293 -18.49 13.83 7.78
N ASN A 294 -17.28 14.34 8.01
CA ASN A 294 -16.46 14.92 6.96
C ASN A 294 -15.07 14.28 6.94
N VAL A 295 -15.06 13.03 6.50
CA VAL A 295 -13.85 12.21 6.35
C VAL A 295 -13.85 11.60 4.97
N SER A 296 -12.74 11.75 4.26
CA SER A 296 -12.56 11.22 2.91
C SER A 296 -11.12 10.77 2.68
N VAL A 297 -10.97 9.81 1.79
CA VAL A 297 -9.71 9.50 1.14
C VAL A 297 -9.78 10.13 -0.25
N GLU A 298 -9.08 11.24 -0.45
CA GLU A 298 -9.15 12.03 -1.69
C GLU A 298 -8.42 11.34 -2.83
N PHE A 299 -7.32 10.65 -2.50
CA PHE A 299 -6.52 9.87 -3.43
C PHE A 299 -5.93 8.63 -2.76
N LEU A 300 -6.02 7.48 -3.45
CA LEU A 300 -5.35 6.24 -3.09
C LEU A 300 -4.43 5.80 -4.25
N GLY A 301 -3.13 5.97 -4.06
CA GLY A 301 -2.10 5.58 -5.03
C GLY A 301 -1.47 4.23 -4.66
N LEU A 302 -1.64 3.24 -5.53
CA LEU A 302 -1.17 1.88 -5.28
C LEU A 302 -0.11 1.47 -6.31
N PHE A 303 1.01 0.95 -5.84
CA PHE A 303 1.99 0.25 -6.64
C PHE A 303 1.89 -1.24 -6.31
N ASP A 304 1.49 -2.02 -7.31
CA ASP A 304 1.51 -3.48 -7.36
C ASP A 304 1.07 -4.17 -6.06
N THR A 305 -0.21 -4.08 -5.73
CA THR A 305 -0.76 -4.55 -4.45
C THR A 305 -0.60 -6.07 -4.27
N VAL A 306 0.05 -6.47 -3.17
CA VAL A 306 0.18 -7.89 -2.76
C VAL A 306 -0.28 -8.03 -1.31
N ILE A 307 -1.27 -8.89 -1.05
CA ILE A 307 -1.86 -9.06 0.29
C ILE A 307 -1.19 -10.15 1.12
N SER A 308 -0.44 -11.06 0.48
CA SER A 308 0.01 -12.36 1.02
C SER A 308 0.25 -12.41 2.54
N GLN A 309 -0.79 -12.82 3.26
CA GLN A 309 -0.68 -13.60 4.49
C GLN A 309 -0.59 -15.04 4.03
N MET A 310 0.57 -15.67 4.15
CA MET A 310 0.80 -17.01 3.62
C MET A 310 -0.20 -18.05 4.14
N LEU A 311 -0.58 -17.96 5.42
CA LEU A 311 -1.58 -18.84 6.04
C LEU A 311 -2.97 -18.69 5.40
N GLU A 312 -3.29 -17.48 4.97
CA GLU A 312 -4.53 -17.18 4.28
C GLU A 312 -4.54 -17.81 2.88
N ARG A 313 -3.50 -17.60 2.07
CA ARG A 313 -3.44 -18.15 0.70
C ARG A 313 -3.49 -19.69 0.69
N LYS A 314 -2.84 -20.35 1.66
CA LYS A 314 -2.87 -21.80 1.82
C LYS A 314 -4.19 -22.32 2.42
N GLY A 315 -5.18 -21.46 2.67
CA GLY A 315 -6.47 -21.83 3.26
C GLY A 315 -6.38 -22.27 4.72
N ILE A 316 -5.26 -22.02 5.41
CA ILE A 316 -5.02 -22.46 6.79
C ILE A 316 -5.88 -21.65 7.76
N ILE A 317 -6.03 -20.35 7.54
CA ILE A 317 -6.93 -19.52 8.37
C ILE A 317 -8.39 -19.95 8.20
N ASP A 318 -8.83 -20.22 6.97
CA ASP A 318 -10.21 -20.65 6.70
C ASP A 318 -10.52 -22.04 7.26
N THR A 319 -9.58 -22.98 7.11
CA THR A 319 -9.71 -24.34 7.67
C THR A 319 -9.73 -24.33 9.19
N THR A 320 -8.91 -23.50 9.85
CA THR A 320 -8.91 -23.36 11.32
C THR A 320 -10.14 -22.66 11.87
N ARG A 321 -10.80 -21.79 11.08
CA ARG A 321 -12.07 -21.15 11.46
C ARG A 321 -13.30 -22.05 11.25
N ASN A 322 -13.20 -23.12 10.45
CA ASN A 322 -14.32 -24.03 10.18
C ASN A 322 -14.62 -24.94 11.40
N PRO A 323 -15.82 -24.88 11.99
CA PRO A 323 -16.17 -25.65 13.20
C PRO A 323 -16.20 -27.17 12.99
N ILE A 324 -16.45 -27.65 11.77
CA ILE A 324 -16.51 -29.09 11.43
C ILE A 324 -15.09 -29.67 11.34
N ILE A 325 -14.15 -28.90 10.79
CA ILE A 325 -12.77 -29.33 10.53
C ILE A 325 -11.88 -29.17 11.77
N LYS A 326 -12.21 -28.26 12.70
CA LYS A 326 -11.56 -28.14 14.03
C LYS A 326 -11.51 -29.46 14.82
N GLY A 327 -12.44 -30.39 14.58
CA GLY A 327 -12.45 -31.71 15.21
C GLY A 327 -11.41 -32.69 14.63
N VAL A 328 -11.01 -32.49 13.38
CA VAL A 328 -10.14 -33.40 12.60
C VAL A 328 -8.67 -32.96 12.62
N THR A 329 -8.40 -31.67 12.81
CA THR A 329 -7.04 -31.08 12.85
C THR A 329 -6.18 -31.54 14.04
N LYS A 330 -6.73 -32.31 14.98
CA LYS A 330 -5.96 -33.01 16.03
C LYS A 330 -5.02 -34.11 15.49
N LEU A 331 -5.13 -34.48 14.21
CA LEU A 331 -4.33 -35.54 13.58
C LEU A 331 -3.04 -35.03 12.90
N SER A 332 -2.86 -33.72 12.72
CA SER A 332 -1.60 -33.13 12.27
C SER A 332 -0.87 -32.48 13.46
N PRO A 333 0.31 -33.00 13.87
CA PRO A 333 1.00 -32.50 15.06
C PRO A 333 1.47 -31.03 14.92
N VAL A 334 1.72 -30.55 13.70
CA VAL A 334 2.12 -29.15 13.43
C VAL A 334 0.92 -28.20 13.45
N LEU A 335 -0.22 -28.62 12.88
CA LEU A 335 -1.43 -27.78 12.84
C LEU A 335 -2.18 -27.77 14.19
N GLY A 336 -2.13 -28.86 14.94
CA GLY A 336 -2.91 -29.06 16.18
C GLY A 336 -2.52 -28.13 17.33
N LEU A 337 -1.25 -27.70 17.41
CA LEU A 337 -0.72 -26.90 18.52
C LEU A 337 -1.06 -25.41 18.45
N LEU A 338 -1.53 -24.89 17.30
CA LEU A 338 -1.71 -23.45 17.05
C LEU A 338 -3.10 -23.06 16.54
N THR A 339 -4.05 -24.00 16.45
CA THR A 339 -5.35 -23.79 15.78
C THR A 339 -6.15 -22.58 16.29
N GLU A 340 -6.20 -22.33 17.61
CA GLU A 340 -6.95 -21.19 18.15
C GLU A 340 -6.26 -19.85 17.89
N GLN A 341 -4.92 -19.80 17.99
CA GLN A 341 -4.15 -18.59 17.72
C GLN A 341 -4.26 -18.20 16.24
N VAL A 342 -4.10 -19.16 15.33
CA VAL A 342 -4.23 -18.96 13.87
C VAL A 342 -5.65 -18.55 13.48
N ALA A 343 -6.69 -19.17 14.07
CA ALA A 343 -8.07 -18.81 13.78
C ALA A 343 -8.42 -17.35 14.20
N SER A 344 -7.73 -16.82 15.21
CA SER A 344 -7.93 -15.46 15.74
C SER A 344 -7.25 -14.36 14.94
N ILE A 345 -6.33 -14.72 14.03
CA ILE A 345 -5.62 -13.78 13.17
C ILE A 345 -6.64 -13.03 12.32
N LYS A 346 -6.61 -11.70 12.41
CA LYS A 346 -7.48 -10.84 11.61
C LYS A 346 -6.93 -10.75 10.18
N LYS A 347 -7.80 -10.94 9.19
CA LYS A 347 -7.43 -10.80 7.78
C LYS A 347 -7.32 -9.33 7.41
N VAL A 348 -6.39 -9.03 6.51
CA VAL A 348 -6.31 -7.70 5.90
C VAL A 348 -7.58 -7.45 5.09
N ASN A 349 -8.26 -6.33 5.33
CA ASN A 349 -9.41 -5.90 4.53
C ASN A 349 -8.96 -5.01 3.36
N PRO A 350 -8.97 -5.50 2.11
CA PRO A 350 -8.57 -4.69 0.96
C PRO A 350 -9.75 -4.04 0.24
N ASP A 351 -10.98 -4.13 0.74
CA ASP A 351 -12.14 -3.60 0.03
C ASP A 351 -12.01 -2.09 -0.24
N LEU A 352 -12.34 -1.66 -1.45
CA LEU A 352 -12.30 -0.26 -1.88
C LEU A 352 -13.68 0.27 -2.28
N SER A 353 -14.75 -0.46 -1.91
CA SER A 353 -16.13 -0.12 -2.24
C SER A 353 -16.67 1.10 -1.47
N ASN A 354 -15.98 1.61 -0.45
CA ASN A 354 -16.46 2.75 0.33
C ASN A 354 -16.47 4.04 -0.52
N PRO A 355 -17.63 4.72 -0.69
CA PRO A 355 -17.75 5.89 -1.56
C PRO A 355 -17.01 7.14 -1.04
N ASN A 356 -16.46 7.10 0.17
CA ASN A 356 -15.57 8.16 0.68
C ASN A 356 -14.12 8.00 0.22
N ILE A 357 -13.79 6.90 -0.46
CA ILE A 357 -12.58 6.76 -1.28
C ILE A 357 -12.90 7.35 -2.64
N LYS A 358 -12.33 8.52 -2.95
CA LYS A 358 -12.75 9.31 -4.10
C LYS A 358 -12.05 8.89 -5.37
N ARG A 359 -10.72 8.73 -5.33
CA ARG A 359 -9.93 8.47 -6.53
C ARG A 359 -8.86 7.41 -6.29
N ILE A 360 -8.67 6.50 -7.23
CA ILE A 360 -7.68 5.43 -7.15
C ILE A 360 -6.86 5.36 -8.44
N LEU A 361 -5.55 5.26 -8.31
CA LEU A 361 -4.67 4.80 -9.38
C LEU A 361 -3.87 3.60 -8.87
N HIS A 362 -3.94 2.48 -9.59
CA HIS A 362 -3.20 1.27 -9.27
C HIS A 362 -2.30 0.87 -10.45
N LEU A 363 -0.99 0.93 -10.27
CA LEU A 363 -0.01 0.50 -11.27
C LEU A 363 0.39 -0.95 -10.99
N LYS A 364 0.24 -1.85 -11.97
CA LYS A 364 0.46 -3.30 -11.83
C LYS A 364 1.65 -3.76 -12.67
N ALA A 365 2.51 -4.60 -12.10
CA ALA A 365 3.66 -5.17 -12.80
C ALA A 365 3.21 -6.23 -13.82
N GLN A 366 3.62 -6.08 -15.08
CA GLN A 366 3.33 -7.04 -16.14
C GLN A 366 4.22 -8.28 -16.08
N SER A 367 5.50 -8.10 -15.71
CA SER A 367 6.52 -9.16 -15.72
C SER A 367 6.82 -9.69 -14.32
N GLU A 368 5.83 -9.60 -13.42
CA GLU A 368 5.84 -10.26 -12.13
C GLU A 368 5.08 -11.56 -12.24
N TRP A 369 5.74 -12.68 -12.00
CA TRP A 369 5.15 -14.01 -12.16
C TRP A 369 5.31 -14.87 -10.92
N ARG A 370 6.04 -14.44 -9.88
CA ARG A 370 6.23 -15.23 -8.67
C ARG A 370 4.89 -15.55 -8.03
N ASP A 371 4.68 -16.82 -7.71
CA ASP A 371 3.50 -17.29 -6.98
C ASP A 371 3.30 -16.53 -5.67
N ASN A 372 4.38 -16.20 -4.96
CA ASN A 372 4.31 -15.49 -3.67
C ASN A 372 3.89 -14.01 -3.80
N PHE A 373 3.73 -13.50 -5.02
CA PHE A 373 3.37 -12.11 -5.32
C PHE A 373 2.04 -12.03 -6.10
N PRO A 374 0.94 -12.66 -5.65
CA PRO A 374 -0.32 -12.59 -6.39
C PRO A 374 -0.86 -11.15 -6.34
N ILE A 375 -1.40 -10.68 -7.46
CA ILE A 375 -1.91 -9.32 -7.59
C ILE A 375 -3.29 -9.20 -6.94
N THR A 376 -3.52 -8.18 -6.11
CA THR A 376 -4.88 -7.87 -5.63
C THR A 376 -5.48 -6.72 -6.45
N PRO A 377 -6.47 -6.98 -7.32
CA PRO A 377 -7.11 -5.92 -8.09
C PRO A 377 -7.93 -4.96 -7.20
N ILE A 378 -8.28 -3.79 -7.74
CA ILE A 378 -9.13 -2.80 -7.06
C ILE A 378 -10.49 -3.42 -6.68
N GLY A 379 -11.06 -4.25 -7.55
CA GLY A 379 -12.39 -4.84 -7.37
C GLY A 379 -13.52 -3.81 -7.53
N PRO A 380 -14.70 -4.05 -6.93
CA PRO A 380 -15.82 -3.11 -6.96
C PRO A 380 -15.45 -1.75 -6.36
N PHE A 381 -15.84 -0.67 -7.04
CA PHE A 381 -15.51 0.68 -6.63
C PHE A 381 -16.72 1.61 -6.79
N ASN A 382 -17.06 2.34 -5.71
CA ASN A 382 -18.21 3.27 -5.67
C ASN A 382 -17.80 4.74 -5.49
N GLY A 383 -16.51 5.04 -5.64
CA GLY A 383 -16.00 6.41 -5.58
C GLY A 383 -16.18 7.17 -6.90
N THR A 384 -15.42 8.25 -7.05
CA THR A 384 -15.52 9.14 -8.22
C THR A 384 -14.79 8.60 -9.44
N GLN A 385 -13.55 8.13 -9.27
CA GLN A 385 -12.71 7.65 -10.38
C GLN A 385 -11.75 6.56 -9.91
N ALA A 386 -11.63 5.47 -10.66
CA ALA A 386 -10.58 4.48 -10.42
C ALA A 386 -9.94 4.08 -11.74
N LYS A 387 -8.65 3.75 -11.69
CA LYS A 387 -7.93 3.18 -12.83
C LYS A 387 -6.89 2.19 -12.38
N GLU A 388 -6.88 1.03 -13.03
CA GLU A 388 -5.76 0.10 -13.00
C GLU A 388 -4.99 0.19 -14.30
N LEU A 389 -3.66 0.23 -14.22
CA LEU A 389 -2.79 0.28 -15.37
C LEU A 389 -1.69 -0.78 -15.20
N THR A 390 -1.65 -1.74 -16.12
CA THR A 390 -0.53 -2.68 -16.20
C THR A 390 0.64 -1.99 -16.91
N VAL A 391 1.83 -2.05 -16.33
CA VAL A 391 3.05 -1.43 -16.84
C VAL A 391 4.19 -2.45 -16.94
N LEU A 392 5.20 -2.15 -17.76
CA LEU A 392 6.38 -3.02 -17.91
C LEU A 392 7.12 -3.20 -16.57
N GLY A 393 7.86 -4.30 -16.43
CA GLY A 393 8.66 -4.54 -15.24
C GLY A 393 8.09 -5.56 -14.27
N ALA A 394 8.97 -6.07 -13.40
CA ALA A 394 8.62 -6.89 -12.25
C ALA A 394 8.17 -6.03 -11.06
N HIS A 395 7.87 -6.66 -9.91
CA HIS A 395 7.30 -5.99 -8.74
C HIS A 395 8.01 -4.70 -8.30
N SER A 396 9.34 -4.77 -8.11
CA SER A 396 10.14 -3.61 -7.68
C SER A 396 10.55 -2.69 -8.83
N ASP A 397 10.34 -3.08 -10.09
CA ASP A 397 10.41 -2.11 -11.20
C ASP A 397 9.27 -1.10 -11.11
N VAL A 398 8.11 -1.55 -10.59
CA VAL A 398 6.93 -0.71 -10.39
C VAL A 398 7.01 0.09 -9.10
N GLY A 399 7.40 -0.55 -7.99
CA GLY A 399 7.46 0.08 -6.67
C GLY A 399 8.76 0.77 -6.31
N GLY A 400 9.86 0.45 -7.00
CA GLY A 400 11.21 0.88 -6.70
C GLY A 400 11.91 0.04 -5.62
N ALA A 401 13.00 0.59 -5.08
CA ALA A 401 13.89 0.03 -4.06
C ALA A 401 14.97 -0.94 -4.55
N TYR A 402 15.11 -1.11 -5.87
CA TYR A 402 16.27 -1.81 -6.41
C TYR A 402 17.54 -0.98 -6.17
N TRP A 403 18.61 -1.61 -5.68
CA TRP A 403 19.92 -0.97 -5.69
C TRP A 403 20.39 -0.74 -7.13
N GLN A 404 21.43 0.08 -7.30
CA GLN A 404 22.03 0.31 -8.61
C GLN A 404 23.31 -0.51 -8.73
N THR A 405 23.34 -1.45 -9.67
CA THR A 405 24.52 -2.24 -10.07
C THR A 405 24.78 -2.14 -11.56
N GLU A 406 26.04 -2.33 -11.95
CA GLU A 406 26.42 -2.37 -13.37
C GLU A 406 25.87 -3.62 -14.06
N GLU A 407 25.93 -4.77 -13.40
CA GLU A 407 25.29 -6.02 -13.83
C GLU A 407 24.88 -6.85 -12.59
N GLU A 408 23.87 -7.70 -12.73
CA GLU A 408 23.38 -8.69 -11.77
C GLU A 408 22.90 -9.92 -12.55
N SER A 409 23.21 -11.13 -12.05
CA SER A 409 22.69 -12.38 -12.60
C SER A 409 21.52 -12.88 -11.75
N HIS A 410 20.32 -12.89 -12.32
CA HIS A 410 19.13 -13.43 -11.67
C HIS A 410 18.76 -14.80 -12.23
N THR A 411 18.40 -15.74 -11.35
CA THR A 411 17.92 -17.06 -11.78
C THR A 411 16.47 -16.95 -12.21
N LEU A 412 16.18 -17.30 -13.46
CA LEU A 412 14.84 -17.26 -14.06
C LEU A 412 14.07 -18.57 -13.88
N HIS A 413 14.78 -19.69 -13.97
CA HIS A 413 14.25 -21.04 -13.79
C HIS A 413 15.40 -22.01 -13.45
N PHE A 414 15.08 -23.18 -12.92
CA PHE A 414 16.07 -24.23 -12.69
C PHE A 414 15.47 -25.62 -12.92
N PHE A 415 16.35 -26.57 -13.18
CA PHE A 415 16.02 -27.99 -13.25
C PHE A 415 17.07 -28.77 -12.46
N ASP A 416 16.60 -29.72 -11.66
CA ASP A 416 17.47 -30.64 -10.92
C ASP A 416 17.51 -32.00 -11.60
N LEU A 417 18.70 -32.60 -11.61
CA LEU A 417 18.95 -33.91 -12.19
C LEU A 417 19.76 -34.78 -11.23
N GLY A 418 19.29 -36.00 -10.99
CA GLY A 418 20.03 -36.96 -10.17
C GLY A 418 21.34 -37.40 -10.85
N LYS A 419 22.38 -37.70 -10.08
CA LYS A 419 23.66 -38.16 -10.66
C LYS A 419 23.53 -39.44 -11.50
N ASP A 420 22.62 -40.32 -11.07
CA ASP A 420 22.36 -41.63 -11.68
C ASP A 420 21.23 -41.57 -12.72
N SER A 421 20.82 -40.37 -13.14
CA SER A 421 19.77 -40.19 -14.15
C SER A 421 20.14 -40.83 -15.49
N THR A 422 19.13 -41.44 -16.11
CA THR A 422 19.19 -42.15 -17.39
C THR A 422 19.52 -41.23 -18.56
N VAL A 423 19.96 -41.82 -19.68
CA VAL A 423 20.20 -41.08 -20.94
C VAL A 423 18.92 -40.36 -21.41
N ALA A 424 17.75 -40.98 -21.23
CA ALA A 424 16.47 -40.39 -21.61
C ALA A 424 16.12 -39.16 -20.77
N GLU A 425 16.36 -39.20 -19.45
CA GLU A 425 16.15 -38.04 -18.57
C GLU A 425 17.10 -36.89 -18.91
N LYS A 426 18.37 -37.20 -19.19
CA LYS A 426 19.37 -36.21 -19.64
C LYS A 426 18.97 -35.55 -20.95
N GLN A 427 18.52 -36.33 -21.93
CA GLN A 427 18.06 -35.79 -23.21
C GLN A 427 16.83 -34.90 -23.04
N LYS A 428 15.86 -35.34 -22.24
CA LYS A 428 14.64 -34.58 -21.96
C LYS A 428 14.94 -33.23 -21.29
N LEU A 429 15.89 -33.21 -20.35
CA LEU A 429 16.34 -31.98 -19.72
C LEU A 429 16.90 -30.99 -20.75
N GLU A 430 17.79 -31.43 -21.66
CA GLU A 430 18.36 -30.52 -22.67
C GLU A 430 17.28 -29.98 -23.63
N GLU A 431 16.29 -30.79 -24.00
CA GLU A 431 15.15 -30.34 -24.79
C GLU A 431 14.35 -29.25 -24.05
N GLN A 432 14.07 -29.43 -22.76
CA GLN A 432 13.37 -28.44 -21.93
C GLN A 432 14.18 -27.16 -21.71
N LYS A 433 15.49 -27.29 -21.47
CA LYS A 433 16.41 -26.15 -21.36
C LYS A 433 16.37 -25.27 -22.61
N GLN A 434 16.32 -25.89 -23.80
CA GLN A 434 16.22 -25.18 -25.07
C GLN A 434 14.83 -24.53 -25.25
N LEU A 435 13.74 -25.27 -24.96
CA LEU A 435 12.37 -24.75 -25.05
C LEU A 435 12.19 -23.50 -24.18
N LEU A 436 12.65 -23.56 -22.93
CA LEU A 436 12.55 -22.44 -22.00
C LEU A 436 13.35 -21.23 -22.47
N ARG A 437 14.62 -21.44 -22.85
CA ARG A 437 15.47 -20.35 -23.34
C ARG A 437 14.86 -19.69 -24.58
N ASN A 438 14.37 -20.50 -25.52
CA ASN A 438 13.70 -20.02 -26.73
C ASN A 438 12.41 -19.26 -26.42
N TRP A 439 11.68 -19.66 -25.39
CA TRP A 439 10.50 -18.93 -24.94
C TRP A 439 10.84 -17.49 -24.55
N TYR A 440 11.81 -17.27 -23.65
CA TYR A 440 12.22 -15.91 -23.24
C TYR A 440 12.66 -15.03 -24.43
N ILE A 441 13.35 -15.62 -25.40
CA ILE A 441 13.77 -14.94 -26.62
C ILE A 441 12.57 -14.61 -27.52
N SER A 442 11.68 -15.58 -27.75
CA SER A 442 10.49 -15.40 -28.61
C SER A 442 9.52 -14.35 -28.04
N GLN A 443 9.41 -14.26 -26.72
CA GLN A 443 8.62 -13.25 -26.01
C GLN A 443 9.31 -11.87 -25.97
N ARG A 444 10.52 -11.75 -26.54
CA ARG A 444 11.36 -10.53 -26.53
C ARG A 444 11.70 -10.05 -25.12
N LEU A 445 11.69 -10.95 -24.13
CA LEU A 445 12.03 -10.64 -22.74
C LEU A 445 13.54 -10.54 -22.55
N CYS A 446 14.30 -11.34 -23.30
CA CYS A 446 15.76 -11.31 -23.33
C CYS A 446 16.26 -11.46 -24.78
N GLU A 447 17.44 -10.90 -25.06
CA GLU A 447 18.12 -11.07 -26.34
C GLU A 447 18.71 -12.49 -26.44
N ASP A 448 18.82 -13.01 -27.67
CA ASP A 448 19.58 -14.24 -27.92
C ASP A 448 21.08 -13.97 -27.83
N ASN A 449 21.57 -13.80 -26.60
CA ASN A 449 22.96 -13.52 -26.30
C ASN A 449 23.41 -14.41 -25.14
N PRO A 450 24.37 -15.32 -25.34
CA PRO A 450 24.84 -16.22 -24.30
C PRO A 450 25.54 -15.49 -23.14
N ALA A 451 25.96 -14.23 -23.29
CA ALA A 451 26.45 -13.43 -22.17
C ALA A 451 25.32 -12.89 -21.27
N LYS A 452 24.08 -12.81 -21.78
CA LYS A 452 22.91 -12.25 -21.08
C LYS A 452 21.89 -13.30 -20.65
N LEU A 453 21.81 -14.43 -21.36
CA LEU A 453 20.88 -15.53 -21.08
C LEU A 453 21.57 -16.88 -21.29
N TYR A 454 21.95 -17.52 -20.19
CA TYR A 454 22.75 -18.74 -20.19
C TYR A 454 22.34 -19.72 -19.11
N TRP A 455 22.63 -20.99 -19.35
CA TRP A 455 22.52 -22.03 -18.35
C TRP A 455 23.84 -22.13 -17.59
N GLU A 456 23.76 -22.23 -16.27
CA GLU A 456 24.87 -22.61 -15.41
C GLU A 456 24.53 -23.90 -14.69
N THR A 457 25.52 -24.77 -14.53
CA THR A 457 25.39 -26.01 -13.77
C THR A 457 26.13 -25.86 -12.45
N MET A 458 25.46 -26.26 -11.38
CA MET A 458 26.02 -26.41 -10.05
C MET A 458 25.87 -27.87 -9.61
N HIS A 459 26.67 -28.29 -8.64
CA HIS A 459 26.62 -29.64 -8.10
C HIS A 459 25.94 -29.66 -6.74
N HIS A 460 24.94 -30.53 -6.61
CA HIS A 460 24.39 -30.93 -5.32
C HIS A 460 25.36 -31.89 -4.65
N VAL A 461 25.88 -31.50 -3.49
CA VAL A 461 26.95 -32.23 -2.79
C VAL A 461 26.56 -32.46 -1.35
N HIS A 462 26.66 -33.70 -0.90
CA HIS A 462 26.62 -34.04 0.52
C HIS A 462 28.04 -34.05 1.06
N SER A 463 28.33 -33.22 2.06
CA SER A 463 29.65 -33.12 2.68
C SER A 463 29.63 -33.50 4.15
N PHE A 464 30.66 -34.22 4.59
CA PHE A 464 30.80 -34.65 5.97
C PHE A 464 32.27 -34.71 6.40
N GLU A 465 32.51 -34.52 7.69
CA GLU A 465 33.83 -34.54 8.31
C GLU A 465 34.05 -35.84 9.12
N GLY A 466 35.12 -36.60 8.80
CA GLY A 466 35.46 -37.85 9.50
C GLY A 466 35.79 -39.06 8.60
N LEU A 467 36.22 -40.18 9.20
CA LEU A 467 36.51 -41.46 8.52
C LEU A 467 35.42 -42.50 8.82
N GLY A 468 34.52 -42.76 7.86
CA GLY A 468 33.50 -43.81 7.98
C GLY A 468 32.21 -43.35 8.69
N GLY A 469 31.49 -44.30 9.31
CA GLY A 469 30.13 -44.11 9.83
C GLY A 469 29.95 -43.24 11.08
N ASP A 470 31.00 -42.52 11.51
CA ASP A 470 31.00 -41.57 12.63
C ASP A 470 31.38 -40.19 12.09
N ALA A 471 30.45 -39.51 11.41
CA ALA A 471 30.63 -38.14 10.96
C ALA A 471 30.34 -37.16 12.12
N ASP A 472 31.30 -36.30 12.45
CA ASP A 472 31.16 -35.31 13.54
C ASP A 472 30.31 -34.10 13.11
N THR A 473 30.23 -33.85 11.80
CA THR A 473 29.41 -32.80 11.18
C THR A 473 29.12 -33.18 9.73
N GLU A 474 27.86 -33.07 9.30
CA GLU A 474 27.43 -33.27 7.91
C GLU A 474 26.53 -32.12 7.46
N LYS A 475 26.57 -31.81 6.17
CA LYS A 475 25.70 -30.83 5.53
C LYS A 475 25.54 -31.17 4.07
N ASP A 476 24.42 -30.78 3.50
CA ASP A 476 24.26 -30.79 2.05
C ASP A 476 24.44 -29.35 1.54
N GLU A 477 25.15 -29.17 0.42
CA GLU A 477 25.50 -27.85 -0.13
C GLU A 477 25.49 -27.82 -1.66
N LEU A 478 25.30 -26.62 -2.22
CA LEU A 478 25.38 -26.37 -3.66
C LEU A 478 26.75 -25.79 -4.00
N LEU A 479 27.57 -26.54 -4.72
CA LEU A 479 28.94 -26.14 -5.06
C LEU A 479 29.07 -25.87 -6.56
N PRO A 480 29.98 -24.96 -6.97
CA PRO A 480 30.29 -24.77 -8.38
C PRO A 480 30.71 -26.09 -9.04
N GLU A 481 30.32 -26.30 -10.30
CA GLU A 481 30.71 -27.49 -11.07
C GLU A 481 32.23 -27.72 -11.03
N SER A 482 33.01 -26.63 -11.08
CA SER A 482 34.48 -26.63 -11.01
C SER A 482 35.06 -27.20 -9.70
N PHE A 483 34.28 -27.21 -8.60
CA PHE A 483 34.76 -27.74 -7.33
C PHE A 483 34.89 -29.27 -7.36
N MET A 484 33.88 -29.97 -7.86
CA MET A 484 33.91 -31.44 -7.98
C MET A 484 34.54 -31.90 -9.30
N GLY A 485 34.40 -31.12 -10.38
CA GLY A 485 34.72 -31.59 -11.74
C GLY A 485 33.91 -32.84 -12.08
N ASP A 486 34.57 -33.83 -12.69
CA ASP A 486 33.94 -35.11 -13.05
C ASP A 486 33.87 -36.13 -11.90
N LEU A 487 34.29 -35.74 -10.68
CA LEU A 487 34.35 -36.65 -9.54
C LEU A 487 32.98 -36.85 -8.90
N THR A 488 32.63 -38.11 -8.61
CA THR A 488 31.45 -38.45 -7.80
C THR A 488 31.73 -38.40 -6.30
N GLN A 489 33.01 -38.39 -5.92
CA GLN A 489 33.50 -38.21 -4.56
C GLN A 489 34.82 -37.43 -4.59
N LYS A 490 34.95 -36.42 -3.73
CA LYS A 490 36.16 -35.63 -3.54
C LYS A 490 36.47 -35.54 -2.05
N THR A 491 37.74 -35.57 -1.67
CA THR A 491 38.17 -35.36 -0.28
C THR A 491 39.11 -34.16 -0.25
N GLU A 492 38.83 -33.18 0.61
CA GLU A 492 39.62 -31.96 0.77
C GLU A 492 39.78 -31.67 2.27
N GLY A 493 41.01 -31.81 2.78
CA GLY A 493 41.25 -31.78 4.22
C GLY A 493 40.59 -32.96 4.95
N SER A 494 39.84 -32.66 6.01
CA SER A 494 39.05 -33.62 6.80
C SER A 494 37.65 -33.91 6.22
N TRP A 495 37.27 -33.19 5.16
CA TRP A 495 35.94 -33.26 4.57
C TRP A 495 35.89 -34.18 3.36
N THR A 496 34.85 -35.01 3.31
CA THR A 496 34.48 -35.81 2.15
C THR A 496 33.21 -35.24 1.54
N TYR A 497 33.22 -35.10 0.22
CA TYR A 497 32.16 -34.51 -0.59
C TYR A 497 31.65 -35.58 -1.56
N LEU A 498 30.35 -35.87 -1.53
CA LEU A 498 29.69 -36.84 -2.37
C LEU A 498 28.72 -36.14 -3.30
N LEU A 499 28.90 -36.30 -4.61
CA LEU A 499 27.94 -35.82 -5.60
C LEU A 499 26.61 -36.56 -5.40
N LYS A 500 25.52 -35.79 -5.44
CA LYS A 500 24.13 -36.26 -5.40
C LYS A 500 23.39 -35.97 -6.69
N GLY A 501 23.69 -34.85 -7.34
CA GLY A 501 23.05 -34.45 -8.58
C GLY A 501 23.57 -33.12 -9.13
N TYR A 502 22.89 -32.63 -10.15
CA TYR A 502 23.20 -31.44 -10.90
C TYR A 502 22.02 -30.46 -10.81
N HIS A 503 22.33 -29.20 -10.55
CA HIS A 503 21.39 -28.09 -10.52
C HIS A 503 21.66 -27.21 -11.74
N HIS A 504 20.76 -27.23 -12.71
CA HIS A 504 20.87 -26.42 -13.91
C HIS A 504 19.99 -25.20 -13.77
N ARG A 505 20.58 -24.00 -13.71
CA ARG A 505 19.85 -22.74 -13.58
C ARG A 505 19.97 -21.87 -14.82
N LEU A 506 18.84 -21.38 -15.32
CA LEU A 506 18.79 -20.39 -16.39
C LEU A 506 18.97 -19.01 -15.76
N LEU A 507 20.05 -18.34 -16.09
CA LEU A 507 20.40 -17.03 -15.56
C LEU A 507 20.16 -15.95 -16.60
N SER A 508 19.62 -14.81 -16.15
CA SER A 508 19.63 -13.57 -16.91
C SER A 508 20.59 -12.57 -16.28
N ARG A 509 21.55 -12.08 -17.07
CA ARG A 509 22.48 -11.04 -16.66
C ARG A 509 22.06 -9.68 -17.22
N ARG A 510 21.75 -8.73 -16.33
CA ARG A 510 21.29 -7.38 -16.69
C ARG A 510 21.70 -6.36 -15.60
N PRO A 511 21.84 -5.07 -15.92
CA PRO A 511 22.02 -4.03 -14.89
C PRO A 511 20.82 -3.96 -13.96
N LEU A 512 21.04 -3.83 -12.63
CA LEU A 512 19.97 -3.50 -11.70
C LEU A 512 19.77 -1.98 -11.67
N ASN A 513 18.58 -1.51 -12.05
CA ASN A 513 18.31 -0.09 -12.19
C ASN A 513 16.91 0.34 -11.71
N ASN A 514 16.88 1.23 -10.71
CA ASN A 514 15.65 1.80 -10.14
C ASN A 514 15.00 2.91 -11.01
N LYS A 515 15.58 3.27 -12.16
CA LYS A 515 15.13 4.44 -12.95
C LYS A 515 13.83 4.22 -13.71
N LEU A 516 13.44 2.98 -13.99
CA LEU A 516 12.11 2.69 -14.52
C LEU A 516 11.02 2.94 -13.46
N SER A 517 11.28 2.64 -12.18
CA SER A 517 10.32 2.93 -11.12
C SER A 517 10.01 4.42 -10.99
N LEU A 518 11.00 5.27 -11.28
CA LEU A 518 10.84 6.72 -11.29
C LEU A 518 9.81 7.19 -12.32
N VAL A 519 9.71 6.52 -13.48
CA VAL A 519 8.66 6.77 -14.47
C VAL A 519 7.28 6.61 -13.84
N TYR A 520 7.07 5.48 -13.15
CA TYR A 520 5.80 5.15 -12.51
C TYR A 520 5.48 6.05 -11.33
N MET A 521 6.50 6.44 -10.56
CA MET A 521 6.37 7.45 -9.51
C MET A 521 5.86 8.78 -10.09
N ASN A 522 6.43 9.23 -11.21
CA ASN A 522 6.03 10.49 -11.84
C ASN A 522 4.63 10.42 -12.47
N VAL A 523 4.23 9.28 -13.03
CA VAL A 523 2.84 9.05 -13.46
C VAL A 523 1.88 9.16 -12.25
N MET A 524 2.20 8.50 -11.14
CA MET A 524 1.40 8.57 -9.90
C MET A 524 1.32 10.01 -9.37
N LYS A 525 2.46 10.70 -9.27
CA LYS A 525 2.58 12.10 -8.84
C LYS A 525 1.73 13.02 -9.71
N HIS A 526 1.79 12.88 -11.03
CA HIS A 526 1.04 13.68 -11.98
C HIS A 526 -0.47 13.54 -11.80
N ILE A 527 -0.97 12.30 -11.71
CA ILE A 527 -2.39 12.04 -11.54
C ILE A 527 -2.89 12.56 -10.18
N ALA A 528 -2.15 12.28 -9.12
CA ALA A 528 -2.45 12.74 -7.77
C ALA A 528 -2.53 14.28 -7.68
N LEU A 529 -1.55 14.98 -8.25
CA LEU A 529 -1.48 16.45 -8.24
C LEU A 529 -2.60 17.08 -9.08
N ASN A 530 -2.83 16.60 -10.30
CA ASN A 530 -3.73 17.27 -11.24
C ASN A 530 -5.20 16.90 -11.04
N TYR A 531 -5.50 15.71 -10.52
CA TYR A 531 -6.88 15.21 -10.43
C TYR A 531 -7.39 15.04 -9.00
N ALA A 532 -6.51 15.08 -7.99
CA ALA A 532 -6.89 15.01 -6.58
C ALA A 532 -6.28 16.12 -5.71
N ASP A 533 -5.60 17.10 -6.31
CA ASP A 533 -4.98 18.23 -5.63
C ASP A 533 -4.00 17.81 -4.52
N VAL A 534 -3.36 16.64 -4.64
CA VAL A 534 -2.40 16.15 -3.64
C VAL A 534 -1.23 17.15 -3.54
N PRO A 535 -0.87 17.63 -2.34
CA PRO A 535 0.09 18.72 -2.16
C PRO A 535 1.53 18.24 -2.30
N PHE A 536 1.92 17.77 -3.48
CA PHE A 536 3.32 17.51 -3.80
C PHE A 536 4.06 18.79 -4.16
N LYS A 537 5.30 18.93 -3.67
CA LYS A 537 6.25 19.96 -4.08
C LYS A 537 6.57 19.82 -5.56
N LEU A 538 6.67 20.96 -6.25
CA LEU A 538 7.01 21.02 -7.68
C LEU A 538 8.50 20.83 -7.98
N SER A 539 9.38 21.03 -6.98
CA SER A 539 10.83 20.91 -7.17
C SER A 539 11.42 19.78 -6.32
N GLU A 540 12.15 18.87 -6.98
CA GLU A 540 12.86 17.79 -6.29
C GLU A 540 14.23 18.22 -5.75
N SER A 541 14.71 19.42 -6.12
CA SER A 541 16.07 19.89 -5.78
C SER A 541 16.31 20.08 -4.28
N GLY A 542 15.26 20.32 -3.49
CA GLY A 542 15.32 20.46 -2.04
C GLY A 542 15.15 19.15 -1.26
N THR A 543 15.11 17.99 -1.93
CA THR A 543 15.05 16.68 -1.26
C THR A 543 16.44 16.26 -0.76
N ARG A 544 16.49 15.24 0.11
CA ARG A 544 17.75 14.77 0.70
C ARG A 544 18.71 14.16 -0.32
N TYR A 545 18.16 13.47 -1.33
CA TYR A 545 18.88 12.79 -2.41
C TYR A 545 18.29 13.17 -3.78
N PRO A 546 18.52 14.40 -4.28
CA PRO A 546 17.92 14.89 -5.52
C PRO A 546 18.26 14.07 -6.77
N GLU A 547 19.37 13.36 -6.77
CA GLU A 547 19.83 12.46 -7.84
C GLU A 547 18.91 11.25 -8.06
N GLU A 548 18.15 10.84 -7.05
CA GLU A 548 17.17 9.76 -7.21
C GLU A 548 16.00 10.16 -8.12
N TYR A 549 15.71 11.46 -8.21
CA TYR A 549 14.64 12.02 -9.03
C TYR A 549 15.06 12.36 -10.47
N LYS A 550 16.32 12.12 -10.83
CA LYS A 550 16.84 12.40 -12.17
C LYS A 550 16.93 11.13 -12.99
N TYR A 551 16.49 11.21 -14.25
CA TYR A 551 16.81 10.19 -15.23
C TYR A 551 18.31 10.15 -15.51
N PRO A 552 18.86 8.97 -15.85
CA PRO A 552 20.24 8.89 -16.29
C PRO A 552 20.43 9.76 -17.54
N GLU A 553 21.51 10.52 -17.59
CA GLU A 553 21.87 11.25 -18.80
C GLU A 553 22.12 10.24 -19.94
N ASN A 554 21.52 10.47 -21.10
CA ASN A 554 21.68 9.61 -22.28
C ASN A 554 23.13 9.70 -22.80
N TYR A 555 24.04 8.92 -22.21
CA TYR A 555 25.40 8.75 -22.71
C TYR A 555 25.48 7.78 -23.92
N ASP A 556 24.51 6.86 -24.06
CA ASP A 556 24.64 5.68 -24.95
C ASP A 556 23.68 5.62 -26.16
N ILE A 557 23.13 6.75 -26.63
CA ILE A 557 22.44 6.76 -27.93
C ILE A 557 23.09 7.82 -28.80
N ALA A 558 24.11 7.40 -29.54
CA ALA A 558 24.82 8.25 -30.49
C ALA A 558 23.92 8.71 -31.66
N ASP A 559 22.80 8.03 -31.94
CA ASP A 559 22.08 8.22 -33.22
C ASP A 559 20.62 8.73 -33.17
N ASP A 560 19.91 8.75 -32.04
CA ASP A 560 18.54 9.33 -32.01
C ASP A 560 18.52 10.75 -31.45
N LYS A 561 18.95 11.70 -32.28
CA LYS A 561 18.73 13.15 -32.06
C LYS A 561 17.29 13.54 -32.45
N ILE A 562 16.28 13.01 -31.74
CA ILE A 562 14.90 13.47 -31.88
C ILE A 562 14.66 14.58 -30.86
N TYR A 563 14.46 15.80 -31.36
CA TYR A 563 14.06 16.97 -30.58
C TYR A 563 12.55 17.16 -30.71
N GLU A 564 11.82 17.25 -29.60
CA GLU A 564 10.41 17.69 -29.64
C GLU A 564 10.33 19.23 -29.60
N ILE A 565 9.35 19.77 -30.31
CA ILE A 565 9.00 21.19 -30.28
C ILE A 565 7.96 21.37 -29.17
N ASP A 566 8.26 22.15 -28.15
CA ASP A 566 7.27 22.53 -27.13
C ASP A 566 6.15 23.34 -27.80
N SER A 567 4.95 22.77 -27.86
CA SER A 567 3.79 23.39 -28.53
C SER A 567 3.26 24.65 -27.83
N GLU A 568 3.84 25.04 -26.69
CA GLU A 568 3.44 26.21 -25.91
C GLU A 568 4.39 27.43 -26.05
N SER A 569 5.51 27.31 -26.78
CA SER A 569 6.36 28.47 -27.10
C SER A 569 6.36 28.75 -28.60
N SER A 570 5.63 29.79 -29.03
CA SER A 570 5.64 30.29 -30.41
C SER A 570 6.93 31.02 -30.81
N SER A 571 8.01 30.89 -30.03
CA SER A 571 9.35 31.35 -30.35
C SER A 571 10.26 30.16 -30.72
N GLN A 572 10.94 30.25 -31.86
CA GLN A 572 11.85 29.26 -32.47
C GLN A 572 13.08 28.83 -31.63
N SER A 573 13.08 28.97 -30.31
CA SER A 573 14.26 28.87 -29.46
C SER A 573 14.01 28.06 -28.18
N GLN A 574 13.90 26.73 -28.30
CA GLN A 574 14.47 25.73 -27.38
C GLN A 574 14.08 24.31 -27.83
N ARG A 575 14.98 23.66 -28.58
CA ARG A 575 14.89 22.22 -28.84
C ARG A 575 15.55 21.48 -27.68
N VAL A 576 14.77 20.77 -26.85
CA VAL A 576 15.29 19.99 -25.71
C VAL A 576 15.51 18.53 -26.12
N LYS A 577 16.66 17.95 -25.78
CA LYS A 577 16.94 16.52 -25.95
C LYS A 577 16.25 15.76 -24.80
N ARG A 578 15.22 14.96 -25.11
CA ARG A 578 14.50 14.14 -24.11
C ARG A 578 15.09 12.73 -24.03
N THR A 579 15.10 12.14 -22.84
CA THR A 579 15.46 10.72 -22.66
C THR A 579 14.33 9.80 -23.15
N ASP A 580 14.62 8.54 -23.51
CA ASP A 580 13.55 7.61 -23.91
C ASP A 580 12.66 7.22 -22.72
N LEU A 581 13.17 7.29 -21.49
CA LEU A 581 12.38 7.19 -20.27
C LEU A 581 11.40 8.36 -20.11
N GLU A 582 11.80 9.60 -20.44
CA GLU A 582 10.87 10.74 -20.43
C GLU A 582 9.75 10.60 -21.46
N LYS A 583 10.07 10.11 -22.66
CA LYS A 583 9.06 9.82 -23.69
C LYS A 583 8.09 8.75 -23.20
N TYR A 584 8.61 7.67 -22.61
CA TYR A 584 7.79 6.60 -22.03
C TYR A 584 6.92 7.11 -20.87
N GLN A 585 7.46 7.96 -19.99
CA GLN A 585 6.70 8.63 -18.94
C GLN A 585 5.55 9.46 -19.49
N ASN A 586 5.81 10.31 -20.49
CA ASN A 586 4.79 11.17 -21.09
C ASN A 586 3.70 10.36 -21.77
N LEU A 587 4.05 9.22 -22.38
CA LEU A 587 3.09 8.27 -22.91
C LEU A 587 2.21 7.70 -21.79
N LEU A 588 2.82 7.20 -20.71
CA LEU A 588 2.08 6.63 -19.59
C LEU A 588 1.24 7.64 -18.82
N ILE A 589 1.63 8.90 -18.76
CA ILE A 589 0.79 9.98 -18.23
C ILE A 589 -0.49 10.09 -19.05
N LYS A 590 -0.40 10.21 -20.37
CA LYS A 590 -1.59 10.26 -21.25
C LYS A 590 -2.45 9.01 -21.11
N VAL A 591 -1.81 7.84 -21.05
CA VAL A 591 -2.50 6.57 -20.82
C VAL A 591 -3.23 6.62 -19.49
N ALA A 592 -2.59 7.02 -18.39
CA ALA A 592 -3.20 7.11 -17.07
C ALA A 592 -4.35 8.12 -17.04
N GLU A 593 -4.19 9.31 -17.61
CA GLU A 593 -5.19 10.37 -17.68
C GLU A 593 -6.42 10.03 -18.53
N HIS A 594 -6.28 9.13 -19.52
CA HIS A 594 -7.41 8.73 -20.35
C HIS A 594 -8.59 8.26 -19.49
N GLY A 595 -9.74 8.92 -19.66
CA GLY A 595 -10.98 8.61 -18.97
C GLY A 595 -11.19 9.37 -17.65
N TRP A 596 -10.20 10.12 -17.16
CA TRP A 596 -10.35 10.96 -15.97
C TRP A 596 -11.16 12.23 -16.27
N ILE A 597 -11.83 12.73 -15.24
CA ILE A 597 -12.54 14.01 -15.29
C ILE A 597 -11.59 15.09 -14.77
N ASN A 598 -11.25 16.05 -15.63
CA ASN A 598 -10.39 17.17 -15.26
C ASN A 598 -11.12 18.20 -14.37
N LYS A 599 -10.42 19.26 -13.96
CA LYS A 599 -10.96 20.30 -13.08
C LYS A 599 -12.13 21.06 -13.69
N GLU A 600 -12.23 21.12 -15.02
CA GLU A 600 -13.35 21.73 -15.75
C GLU A 600 -14.56 20.80 -15.88
N GLY A 601 -14.51 19.59 -15.31
CA GLY A 601 -15.58 18.60 -15.40
C GLY A 601 -15.63 17.85 -16.74
N LYS A 602 -14.60 17.98 -17.59
CA LYS A 602 -14.51 17.31 -18.88
C LYS A 602 -13.74 16.00 -18.77
N LYS A 603 -14.29 14.94 -19.39
CA LYS A 603 -13.58 13.66 -19.53
C LYS A 603 -12.42 13.81 -20.52
N VAL A 604 -11.21 13.55 -20.04
CA VAL A 604 -9.99 13.52 -20.86
C VAL A 604 -9.99 12.25 -21.71
N ALA A 605 -9.69 12.39 -22.99
CA ALA A 605 -9.64 11.27 -23.93
C ALA A 605 -8.47 11.45 -24.88
N TYR A 606 -7.77 10.34 -25.12
CA TYR A 606 -6.70 10.21 -26.11
C TYR A 606 -7.12 9.13 -27.11
N PRO A 607 -7.85 9.48 -28.18
CA PRO A 607 -8.31 8.50 -29.17
C PRO A 607 -7.15 7.76 -29.82
N GLY A 608 -7.28 6.45 -30.00
CA GLY A 608 -6.25 5.60 -30.63
C GLY A 608 -5.03 5.27 -29.76
N LEU A 609 -4.93 5.84 -28.55
CA LEU A 609 -3.86 5.50 -27.60
C LEU A 609 -4.19 4.23 -26.78
N ILE A 610 -5.47 4.03 -26.47
CA ILE A 610 -5.99 2.90 -25.72
C ILE A 610 -7.08 2.24 -26.55
N ASP A 611 -7.03 0.93 -26.67
CA ASP A 611 -8.02 0.13 -27.40
C ASP A 611 -9.28 -0.17 -26.56
N GLU A 612 -10.21 -0.92 -27.15
CA GLU A 612 -11.46 -1.32 -26.49
C GLU A 612 -11.25 -2.21 -25.25
N ASN A 613 -10.12 -2.91 -25.18
CA ASN A 613 -9.76 -3.80 -24.08
C ASN A 613 -8.96 -3.07 -22.97
N GLN A 614 -8.86 -1.74 -23.04
CA GLN A 614 -8.04 -0.92 -22.13
C GLN A 614 -6.52 -1.20 -22.24
N ILE A 615 -6.07 -1.70 -23.39
CA ILE A 615 -4.67 -1.98 -23.68
C ILE A 615 -4.09 -0.79 -24.46
N TYR A 616 -2.86 -0.41 -24.11
CA TYR A 616 -2.08 0.58 -24.85
C TYR A 616 -0.87 -0.11 -25.47
N SER A 617 -0.48 0.37 -26.65
CA SER A 617 0.68 -0.16 -27.37
C SER A 617 1.86 0.80 -27.29
N ILE A 618 3.06 0.25 -27.22
CA ILE A 618 4.31 1.01 -27.34
C ILE A 618 5.07 0.55 -28.58
N SER A 619 5.96 1.40 -29.11
CA SER A 619 6.72 1.02 -30.30
C SER A 619 7.67 -0.15 -29.99
N PRO A 620 7.99 -1.01 -30.96
CA PRO A 620 8.94 -2.11 -30.77
C PRO A 620 10.31 -1.63 -30.25
N GLU A 621 10.77 -0.47 -30.69
CA GLU A 621 12.04 0.13 -30.28
C GLU A 621 12.02 0.54 -28.80
N MET A 622 10.94 1.21 -28.37
CA MET A 622 10.74 1.58 -26.96
C MET A 622 10.62 0.33 -26.08
N TYR A 623 9.90 -0.69 -26.54
CA TYR A 623 9.79 -1.96 -25.81
C TYR A 623 11.16 -2.61 -25.62
N ILE A 624 11.95 -2.76 -26.69
CA ILE A 624 13.29 -3.36 -26.63
C ILE A 624 14.21 -2.55 -25.72
N TYR A 625 14.16 -1.22 -25.78
CA TYR A 625 14.95 -0.34 -24.92
C TYR A 625 14.59 -0.53 -23.44
N ILE A 626 13.30 -0.43 -23.08
CA ILE A 626 12.85 -0.55 -21.69
C ILE A 626 13.13 -1.95 -21.14
N MET A 627 12.73 -2.98 -21.88
CA MET A 627 12.95 -4.37 -21.48
C MET A 627 14.44 -4.69 -21.35
N GLY A 628 15.25 -4.22 -22.32
CA GLY A 628 16.69 -4.47 -22.39
C GLY A 628 17.51 -3.89 -21.24
N LYS A 629 17.14 -2.68 -20.79
CA LYS A 629 17.98 -1.83 -19.93
C LYS A 629 17.46 -1.63 -18.52
N PHE A 630 16.16 -1.82 -18.27
CA PHE A 630 15.57 -1.46 -16.97
C PHE A 630 14.61 -2.49 -16.38
N VAL A 631 14.11 -3.45 -17.16
CA VAL A 631 13.17 -4.45 -16.65
C VAL A 631 13.92 -5.64 -16.08
N HIS A 632 13.61 -5.96 -14.83
CA HIS A 632 14.00 -7.19 -14.18
C HIS A 632 12.97 -8.26 -14.50
N LEU A 633 13.46 -9.47 -14.78
CA LEU A 633 12.59 -10.62 -15.02
C LEU A 633 12.45 -11.36 -13.69
N SER A 634 11.22 -11.47 -13.21
CA SER A 634 10.91 -12.31 -12.06
C SER A 634 10.94 -13.79 -12.46
N ALA A 635 11.21 -14.67 -11.51
CA ALA A 635 11.20 -16.12 -11.70
C ALA A 635 9.96 -16.74 -11.06
N ASN A 636 9.27 -17.66 -11.74
CA ASN A 636 8.07 -18.30 -11.22
C ASN A 636 8.38 -19.55 -10.37
N PHE A 637 9.19 -19.41 -9.33
CA PHE A 637 9.50 -20.56 -8.48
C PHE A 637 8.38 -20.84 -7.48
N ASP A 638 7.60 -21.85 -7.82
CA ASP A 638 6.67 -22.58 -6.97
C ASP A 638 7.47 -23.25 -5.84
N SER A 639 7.46 -22.65 -4.66
CA SER A 639 8.00 -23.28 -3.48
C SER A 639 7.07 -22.97 -2.30
N PRO A 640 6.24 -23.93 -1.85
CA PRO A 640 5.43 -23.73 -0.66
C PRO A 640 6.38 -23.38 0.50
N ILE A 641 6.09 -22.37 1.33
CA ILE A 641 7.00 -21.96 2.43
C ILE A 641 7.37 -23.07 3.46
N THR A 642 6.79 -24.27 3.39
CA THR A 642 7.44 -25.45 4.01
C THR A 642 8.89 -25.57 3.53
N ASP A 643 9.07 -25.35 2.24
CA ASP A 643 10.32 -25.32 1.54
C ASP A 643 11.05 -23.99 1.78
N ILE A 644 10.42 -22.83 1.97
CA ILE A 644 11.17 -21.59 2.34
C ILE A 644 11.69 -21.63 3.80
N LEU A 645 11.04 -22.40 4.68
CA LEU A 645 11.59 -22.80 5.97
C LEU A 645 12.69 -23.87 5.83
N GLU A 646 12.77 -24.57 4.68
CA GLU A 646 13.86 -25.48 4.33
C GLU A 646 15.01 -24.73 3.61
N HIS A 647 14.75 -23.74 2.76
CA HIS A 647 15.76 -23.03 1.96
C HIS A 647 16.54 -21.97 2.76
N TYR A 648 16.13 -21.69 4.00
CA TYR A 648 16.95 -20.98 4.98
C TYR A 648 17.49 -22.03 5.97
N ASN A 649 18.72 -22.49 5.72
CA ASN A 649 19.54 -23.46 6.49
C ASN A 649 19.41 -24.97 6.20
N PHE A 650 18.59 -25.43 5.27
CA PHE A 650 18.68 -26.78 4.74
C PHE A 650 18.53 -26.74 3.23
N ALA A 651 19.65 -26.49 2.56
CA ALA A 651 19.78 -27.15 1.29
C ALA A 651 19.53 -28.65 1.58
N TYR A 652 18.53 -29.22 0.91
CA TYR A 652 18.29 -30.66 0.81
C TYR A 652 17.65 -31.39 2.01
N THR A 653 16.34 -31.54 1.92
CA THR A 653 15.72 -32.86 2.11
C THR A 653 14.58 -32.98 1.10
N ASN A 654 14.64 -34.00 0.24
CA ASN A 654 13.82 -34.23 -0.96
C ASN A 654 14.27 -33.43 -2.18
N VAL A 655 15.17 -34.01 -2.98
CA VAL A 655 15.32 -33.65 -4.40
C VAL A 655 13.94 -33.82 -5.03
N PRO A 656 13.24 -32.75 -5.45
CA PRO A 656 12.14 -32.93 -6.38
C PRO A 656 12.80 -33.45 -7.65
N HIS A 657 12.52 -34.71 -7.98
CA HIS A 657 12.88 -35.25 -9.28
C HIS A 657 12.21 -34.40 -10.38
N PHE A 658 12.33 -34.85 -11.62
CA PHE A 658 11.32 -34.63 -12.64
C PHE A 658 9.90 -34.99 -12.12
N THR A 659 9.32 -34.20 -11.21
CA THR A 659 8.02 -34.42 -10.58
C THR A 659 7.00 -33.50 -11.25
N ASP A 660 6.74 -33.81 -12.51
CA ASP A 660 5.54 -33.42 -13.28
C ASP A 660 5.25 -31.92 -13.54
N GLU A 661 6.06 -31.27 -14.37
CA GLU A 661 5.58 -30.27 -15.35
C GLU A 661 5.27 -30.99 -16.68
N LYS A 662 4.27 -31.89 -16.69
CA LYS A 662 4.20 -33.07 -17.58
C LYS A 662 4.55 -32.95 -19.06
N GLU A 663 4.60 -31.78 -19.67
CA GLU A 663 5.13 -31.63 -21.04
C GLU A 663 6.02 -30.42 -21.31
N PHE A 664 6.12 -29.40 -20.42
CA PHE A 664 6.81 -28.10 -20.63
C PHE A 664 6.86 -27.61 -22.09
N LYS A 665 5.78 -27.84 -22.85
CA LYS A 665 5.75 -27.61 -24.30
C LYS A 665 5.77 -26.12 -24.66
N ASN A 666 5.31 -25.29 -23.73
CA ASN A 666 5.31 -23.83 -23.82
C ASN A 666 5.09 -23.25 -22.41
N PRO A 667 6.11 -22.70 -21.71
CA PRO A 667 5.94 -22.23 -20.34
C PRO A 667 4.97 -21.04 -20.27
N PRO A 668 3.83 -21.14 -19.57
CA PRO A 668 2.96 -20.02 -19.34
C PRO A 668 3.22 -19.47 -17.93
N TYR A 669 4.10 -18.48 -17.82
CA TYR A 669 4.15 -17.69 -16.60
C TYR A 669 2.93 -16.78 -16.57
N GLU A 670 1.97 -17.10 -15.72
CA GLU A 670 0.79 -16.28 -15.48
C GLU A 670 0.73 -15.88 -14.01
N ARG A 671 0.53 -14.59 -13.76
CA ARG A 671 0.41 -14.08 -12.40
C ARG A 671 -1.00 -14.27 -11.89
N GLU A 672 -1.16 -15.03 -10.81
CA GLU A 672 -2.46 -15.20 -10.17
C GLU A 672 -2.98 -13.89 -9.55
N SER A 673 -4.29 -13.68 -9.65
CA SER A 673 -4.98 -12.67 -8.87
C SER A 673 -5.49 -13.25 -7.56
N TYR A 674 -5.40 -12.49 -6.47
CA TYR A 674 -5.85 -12.93 -5.15
C TYR A 674 -6.55 -11.82 -4.38
N SER A 675 -7.74 -12.12 -3.84
CA SER A 675 -8.50 -11.30 -2.90
C SER A 675 -9.03 -12.17 -1.76
N PRO A 676 -8.78 -11.80 -0.48
CA PRO A 676 -9.22 -12.56 0.68
C PRO A 676 -10.74 -12.55 0.84
N GLN A 677 -11.28 -13.67 1.33
CA GLN A 677 -12.66 -13.74 1.79
C GLN A 677 -12.73 -13.32 3.26
N LEU A 678 -13.42 -12.21 3.52
CA LEU A 678 -13.50 -11.61 4.85
C LEU A 678 -14.71 -12.12 5.63
N ALA A 679 -14.51 -12.48 6.90
CA ALA A 679 -15.59 -12.72 7.85
C ALA A 679 -16.06 -11.40 8.49
N VAL A 680 -17.22 -11.41 9.14
CA VAL A 680 -17.76 -10.24 9.88
C VAL A 680 -16.74 -9.68 10.87
N TYR A 681 -16.01 -10.56 11.56
CA TYR A 681 -14.93 -10.20 12.49
C TYR A 681 -13.77 -9.43 11.82
N ASP A 682 -13.42 -9.76 10.57
CA ASP A 682 -12.33 -9.09 9.85
C ASP A 682 -12.72 -7.66 9.42
N ILE A 683 -14.04 -7.42 9.27
CA ILE A 683 -14.62 -6.14 8.84
C ILE A 683 -14.89 -5.22 10.04
N SER A 684 -15.32 -5.79 11.18
CA SER A 684 -15.52 -5.06 12.43
C SER A 684 -14.22 -4.49 12.99
#